data_AF-A0A7C2MZV5-F1
#
_entry.id   AF-A0A7C2MZV5-F1
#
_cell.length_a   1.000
_cell.length_b   1.000
_cell.length_c   1.000
_cell.angle_alpha   90.00
_cell.angle_beta   90.00
_cell.angle_gamma   90.00
#
_symmetry.space_group_name_H-M   'P 1'
#
loop_
_entity.id
_entity.type
_entity.pdbx_description
1 polymer ?
#
loop_
_entity_poly.entity_id
_entity_poly.type
_entity_poly.pdbx_seq_one_letter_code
_entity_poly.pdbx_strand_id
1 'polypeptide(L)'
;MEYFSLLNLINIEINHKVAPIELREKLFFNKKDLLSFRDFIFQNDYLKKIVKGVFVLSTCNRTSLFFDLNNEYLLNLESFGDYLIDIDVNEIISNLGLNYLKDFLLIRKGLDAVENLLRIACGLESQVFGETDIIKQIKQYYKYCKENSLLTPFLEILINKILHYSKEFDKDIRAKFSKLRNNFASTILNFIKNSNYQDLNLLFIGLGSINKQIVCLLLNNNDVLSKIKKIIIVSNYYDNFRQNLKRNANLDFEFYSKNELKLALSKLKDILDIIIVNSKNFFLEYTLLEGINKEIIIFDFGLPRSVDPYISNNFKLINLDKLKEIANFNINDSNLDNAIEFFIKSKIKEFYDYIISRVLDKKLINFYKEMDDIKNEILFNNLYGKDLLEKYIKKLIYRISKKHKEFLTLTHNTHIFRKQIILGSRGSKLALIQTERVLSLLRIFFPDFDFFVKIVKTSGDKKNYTTNSFVKELEESLINEEIDIAVHSLKDVPYVINDSTFIGVVLKREEPNDILISKDNKSFWELPKNSVIGTSSLRRKEQLKMLRPDLVFKDITGNVDTRIKKLKELNQYDAIVLAKAAIKKMNLESLISYEFSLDELVPAVGQAVIALQTRINSFFNKKLFKINDIKTFIEITIEREIMGYLKLGCRYPLGLYVSIESNLLSIYYFFMLNNNVFKGRKLINLSDDSKLSLILNILENRDYYFDYKDDIIKIIKEFAEKFIKEILVFV
;
A
#
# COMPACT_ATOMS: atom_id res chain seq x y z
N MET A 1 10.01 -5.14 12.41
CA MET A 1 11.42 -5.43 12.70
C MET A 1 11.45 -6.49 13.78
N GLU A 2 11.75 -7.73 13.39
CA GLU A 2 12.22 -8.90 14.19
C GLU A 2 12.09 -10.15 13.28
N TYR A 3 12.74 -10.11 12.11
CA TYR A 3 12.68 -11.20 11.11
C TYR A 3 14.06 -11.83 10.85
N PHE A 4 15.04 -11.63 11.74
CA PHE A 4 16.45 -11.57 11.33
C PHE A 4 17.28 -12.87 11.40
N SER A 5 16.83 -13.98 12.00
CA SER A 5 17.77 -15.04 12.44
C SER A 5 17.80 -16.36 11.66
N LEU A 6 17.14 -16.49 10.50
CA LEU A 6 17.10 -17.78 9.75
C LEU A 6 17.89 -17.82 8.43
N LEU A 7 18.39 -16.68 7.95
CA LEU A 7 19.14 -16.58 6.70
C LEU A 7 20.58 -16.17 6.97
N ASN A 8 21.51 -17.10 6.79
CA ASN A 8 22.96 -16.87 6.90
C ASN A 8 23.52 -16.15 5.67
N LEU A 9 22.94 -15.01 5.33
CA LEU A 9 23.34 -14.21 4.18
C LEU A 9 23.93 -12.88 4.68
N ILE A 10 25.12 -12.55 4.22
CA ILE A 10 25.72 -11.22 4.44
C ILE A 10 25.96 -10.57 3.09
N ASN A 11 25.56 -9.31 2.97
CA ASN A 11 25.93 -8.46 1.85
C ASN A 11 26.95 -7.41 2.30
N ILE A 12 28.10 -7.39 1.63
CA ILE A 12 29.12 -6.34 1.75
C ILE A 12 29.14 -5.60 0.41
N GLU A 13 28.85 -4.31 0.42
CA GLU A 13 28.73 -3.49 -0.80
C GLU A 13 29.51 -2.19 -0.70
N ILE A 14 30.11 -1.80 -1.81
CA ILE A 14 30.56 -0.43 -2.07
C ILE A 14 29.80 0.10 -3.29
N ASN A 15 29.28 1.33 -3.24
CA ASN A 15 28.54 1.91 -4.35
C ASN A 15 28.76 3.42 -4.48
N HIS A 16 28.29 3.99 -5.59
CA HIS A 16 28.46 5.40 -5.94
C HIS A 16 27.87 6.39 -4.92
N LYS A 17 26.96 5.97 -4.03
CA LYS A 17 26.37 6.83 -2.99
C LYS A 17 27.33 7.07 -1.82
N VAL A 18 28.19 6.09 -1.54
CA VAL A 18 29.06 6.09 -0.37
C VAL A 18 30.53 6.26 -0.73
N ALA A 19 30.96 5.91 -1.94
CA ALA A 19 32.37 5.91 -2.31
C ALA A 19 32.64 6.55 -3.69
N PRO A 20 33.73 7.33 -3.83
CA PRO A 20 34.19 7.87 -5.10
C PRO A 20 34.74 6.74 -6.01
N ILE A 21 34.91 7.03 -7.30
CA ILE A 21 35.18 6.00 -8.32
C ILE A 21 36.52 5.30 -8.09
N GLU A 22 37.54 6.01 -7.62
CA GLU A 22 38.90 5.51 -7.36
C GLU A 22 38.93 4.44 -6.26
N LEU A 23 37.99 4.49 -5.32
CA LEU A 23 37.85 3.46 -4.29
C LEU A 23 37.00 2.28 -4.77
N ARG A 24 36.02 2.54 -5.65
CA ARG A 24 35.16 1.49 -6.21
C ARG A 24 35.88 0.62 -7.22
N GLU A 25 36.78 1.21 -8.01
CA GLU A 25 37.62 0.49 -8.98
C GLU A 25 38.54 -0.54 -8.30
N LYS A 26 39.01 -0.25 -7.07
CA LYS A 26 39.83 -1.19 -6.28
C LYS A 26 39.08 -2.47 -5.88
N LEU A 27 37.75 -2.43 -5.87
CA LEU A 27 36.87 -3.55 -5.57
C LEU A 27 36.16 -4.10 -6.81
N PHE A 28 36.61 -3.75 -8.02
CA PHE A 28 35.98 -4.21 -9.24
C PHE A 28 36.41 -5.66 -9.57
N PHE A 29 35.43 -6.52 -9.87
CA PHE A 29 35.67 -7.90 -10.34
C PHE A 29 35.27 -8.04 -11.79
N ASN A 30 36.19 -8.48 -12.65
CA ASN A 30 35.89 -9.00 -13.97
C ASN A 30 35.72 -10.54 -13.94
N LYS A 31 35.38 -11.17 -15.08
CA LYS A 31 35.18 -12.63 -15.16
C LYS A 31 36.40 -13.45 -14.71
N LYS A 32 37.61 -13.02 -15.04
CA LYS A 32 38.87 -13.71 -14.71
C LYS A 32 39.19 -13.57 -13.21
N ASP A 33 38.91 -12.41 -12.63
CA ASP A 33 39.19 -12.13 -11.22
C ASP A 33 38.37 -13.03 -10.28
N LEU A 34 37.19 -13.49 -10.71
CA LEU A 34 36.33 -14.36 -9.91
C LEU A 34 36.95 -15.73 -9.59
N LEU A 35 37.79 -16.27 -10.48
CA LEU A 35 38.50 -17.52 -10.21
C LEU A 35 39.55 -17.30 -9.10
N SER A 36 40.37 -16.26 -9.23
CA SER A 36 41.37 -15.89 -8.21
C SER A 36 40.70 -15.56 -6.87
N PHE A 37 39.56 -14.87 -6.89
CA PHE A 37 38.81 -14.52 -5.70
C PHE A 37 38.22 -15.74 -4.99
N ARG A 38 37.72 -16.71 -5.76
CA ARG A 38 37.28 -18.00 -5.22
C ARG A 38 38.43 -18.72 -4.53
N ASP A 39 39.56 -18.85 -5.21
CA ASP A 39 40.71 -19.57 -4.71
C ASP A 39 41.24 -18.87 -3.44
N PHE A 40 41.25 -17.54 -3.40
CA PHE A 40 41.56 -16.76 -2.20
C PHE A 40 40.63 -17.09 -1.01
N ILE A 41 39.30 -17.12 -1.22
CA ILE A 41 38.34 -17.44 -0.16
C ILE A 41 38.58 -18.85 0.40
N PHE A 42 38.80 -19.84 -0.46
CA PHE A 42 38.95 -21.24 -0.03
C PHE A 42 40.36 -21.61 0.45
N GLN A 43 41.37 -20.78 0.15
CA GLN A 43 42.72 -20.92 0.71
C GLN A 43 42.86 -20.23 2.08
N ASN A 44 42.08 -19.17 2.35
CA ASN A 44 42.10 -18.50 3.65
C ASN A 44 41.46 -19.40 4.74
N ASP A 45 42.22 -19.67 5.81
CA ASP A 45 41.84 -20.61 6.86
C ASP A 45 40.57 -20.25 7.63
N TYR A 46 40.27 -18.96 7.73
CA TYR A 46 39.08 -18.43 8.38
C TYR A 46 37.88 -18.45 7.42
N LEU A 47 38.04 -17.83 6.24
CA LEU A 47 36.95 -17.68 5.27
C LEU A 47 36.45 -19.04 4.77
N LYS A 48 37.33 -20.02 4.52
CA LYS A 48 36.93 -21.35 4.04
C LYS A 48 36.03 -22.12 5.02
N LYS A 49 36.11 -21.82 6.33
CA LYS A 49 35.28 -22.46 7.36
C LYS A 49 33.87 -21.86 7.42
N ILE A 50 33.76 -20.57 7.12
CA ILE A 50 32.56 -19.78 7.38
C ILE A 50 31.78 -19.52 6.08
N VAL A 51 32.45 -19.33 4.94
CA VAL A 51 31.81 -19.02 3.66
C VAL A 51 31.55 -20.29 2.86
N LYS A 52 30.29 -20.58 2.57
CA LYS A 52 29.87 -21.68 1.68
C LYS A 52 29.91 -21.31 0.21
N GLY A 53 29.60 -20.05 -0.09
CA GLY A 53 29.64 -19.51 -1.43
C GLY A 53 29.35 -18.03 -1.46
N VAL A 54 29.59 -17.43 -2.61
CA VAL A 54 29.51 -15.98 -2.81
C VAL A 54 28.88 -15.66 -4.16
N PHE A 55 27.89 -14.79 -4.15
CA PHE A 55 27.45 -14.13 -5.37
C PHE A 55 28.09 -12.74 -5.47
N VAL A 56 28.77 -12.48 -6.59
CA VAL A 56 29.45 -11.22 -6.86
C VAL A 56 28.68 -10.45 -7.93
N LEU A 57 28.36 -9.19 -7.68
CA LEU A 57 27.78 -8.28 -8.65
C LEU A 57 28.68 -7.03 -8.75
N SER A 58 29.45 -6.92 -9.83
CA SER A 58 30.38 -5.82 -10.05
C SER A 58 29.99 -5.02 -11.30
N THR A 59 29.76 -3.72 -11.14
CA THR A 59 29.29 -2.81 -12.19
C THR A 59 30.08 -1.50 -12.11
N CYS A 60 29.94 -0.61 -13.09
CA CYS A 60 30.55 0.72 -13.02
C CYS A 60 30.09 1.56 -11.82
N ASN A 61 28.96 1.21 -11.17
CA ASN A 61 28.34 1.98 -10.09
C ASN A 61 28.37 1.30 -8.72
N ARG A 62 28.73 0.01 -8.64
CA ARG A 62 28.77 -0.76 -7.40
C ARG A 62 29.60 -2.04 -7.54
N THR A 63 30.17 -2.49 -6.43
CA THR A 63 30.52 -3.88 -6.21
C THR A 63 29.76 -4.39 -5.00
N SER A 64 28.98 -5.46 -5.17
CA SER A 64 28.20 -6.10 -4.11
C SER A 64 28.59 -7.57 -4.00
N LEU A 65 29.02 -7.98 -2.81
CA LEU A 65 29.37 -9.34 -2.46
C LEU A 65 28.28 -9.91 -1.54
N PHE A 66 27.69 -11.04 -1.91
CA PHE A 66 26.65 -11.73 -1.14
C PHE A 66 27.17 -13.09 -0.67
N PHE A 67 27.55 -13.18 0.60
CA PHE A 67 28.13 -14.38 1.21
C PHE A 67 27.05 -15.25 1.85
N ASP A 68 26.98 -16.51 1.45
CA ASP A 68 26.22 -17.57 2.12
C ASP A 68 27.12 -18.26 3.15
N LEU A 69 26.73 -18.25 4.43
CA LEU A 69 27.57 -18.67 5.55
C LEU A 69 27.19 -20.04 6.13
N ASN A 70 28.16 -20.71 6.76
CA ASN A 70 27.97 -22.03 7.34
C ASN A 70 27.11 -22.00 8.64
N ASN A 71 26.32 -23.06 8.84
CA ASN A 71 25.30 -23.15 9.91
C ASN A 71 25.83 -23.85 11.18
N GLU A 72 26.90 -24.64 11.09
CA GLU A 72 27.35 -25.53 12.19
C GLU A 72 27.93 -24.77 13.39
N TYR A 73 28.42 -23.54 13.21
CA TYR A 73 28.92 -22.72 14.32
C TYR A 73 27.82 -22.00 15.12
N LEU A 74 26.54 -22.25 14.80
CA LEU A 74 25.39 -21.53 15.36
C LEU A 74 24.53 -22.36 16.33
N LEU A 75 24.88 -23.64 16.51
CA LEU A 75 24.04 -24.64 17.15
C LEU A 75 24.37 -24.94 18.63
N ASN A 76 25.22 -24.13 19.28
CA ASN A 76 25.49 -24.26 20.71
C ASN A 76 24.76 -23.19 21.53
N LEU A 77 23.42 -23.25 21.63
CA LEU A 77 22.66 -22.49 22.63
C LEU A 77 21.42 -23.27 23.09
N GLU A 78 21.41 -23.65 24.38
CA GLU A 78 20.33 -24.36 25.08
C GLU A 78 19.13 -23.47 25.46
N SER A 79 19.09 -22.20 25.01
CA SER A 79 18.00 -21.28 25.30
C SER A 79 17.50 -20.58 24.03
N PHE A 80 16.19 -20.68 23.78
CA PHE A 80 15.44 -20.00 22.71
C PHE A 80 15.39 -18.45 22.87
N GLY A 81 16.22 -17.86 23.74
CA GLY A 81 16.15 -16.46 24.17
C GLY A 81 17.27 -15.55 23.66
N ASP A 82 18.43 -16.10 23.29
CA ASP A 82 19.60 -15.31 22.89
C ASP A 82 19.83 -15.40 21.38
N TYR A 83 19.00 -14.70 20.60
CA TYR A 83 19.14 -14.66 19.13
C TYR A 83 20.00 -13.49 18.66
N LEU A 84 21.31 -13.54 18.92
CA LEU A 84 22.31 -12.83 18.11
C LEU A 84 23.50 -13.75 17.91
N ILE A 85 23.65 -14.19 16.67
CA ILE A 85 24.80 -14.95 16.22
C ILE A 85 25.97 -13.96 16.07
N ASP A 86 26.97 -14.11 16.94
CA ASP A 86 28.26 -13.41 16.96
C ASP A 86 29.16 -13.86 15.79
N ILE A 87 28.76 -13.59 14.53
CA ILE A 87 29.72 -13.56 13.42
C ILE A 87 30.28 -12.14 13.34
N ASP A 88 31.56 -11.99 13.70
CA ASP A 88 32.26 -10.71 13.59
C ASP A 88 32.51 -10.37 12.12
N VAL A 89 31.67 -9.49 11.57
CA VAL A 89 31.82 -9.02 10.18
C VAL A 89 33.15 -8.28 9.99
N ASN A 90 33.72 -7.70 11.06
CA ASN A 90 35.03 -7.06 10.98
C ASN A 90 36.12 -8.09 10.68
N GLU A 91 36.00 -9.30 11.21
CA GLU A 91 36.96 -10.38 10.96
C GLU A 91 36.86 -10.88 9.51
N ILE A 92 35.65 -10.93 8.93
CA ILE A 92 35.46 -11.20 7.49
C ILE A 92 36.10 -10.09 6.65
N ILE A 93 35.84 -8.81 6.97
CA ILE A 93 36.40 -7.65 6.25
C ILE A 93 37.94 -7.66 6.33
N SER A 94 38.49 -7.97 7.50
CA SER A 94 39.94 -8.05 7.72
C SER A 94 40.57 -9.17 6.91
N ASN A 95 39.96 -10.37 6.93
CA ASN A 95 40.44 -11.52 6.14
C ASN A 95 40.26 -11.33 4.63
N LEU A 96 39.33 -10.48 4.19
CA LEU A 96 39.21 -10.05 2.79
C LEU A 96 40.22 -8.96 2.41
N GLY A 97 41.00 -8.44 3.36
CA GLY A 97 41.93 -7.33 3.14
C GLY A 97 41.25 -5.99 2.90
N LEU A 98 39.99 -5.81 3.33
CA LEU A 98 39.17 -4.64 3.02
C LEU A 98 39.13 -3.59 4.14
N ASN A 99 40.00 -3.70 5.16
CA ASN A 99 40.03 -2.77 6.30
C ASN A 99 40.19 -1.30 5.88
N TYR A 100 40.94 -1.04 4.80
CA TYR A 100 41.13 0.31 4.26
C TYR A 100 39.87 0.92 3.61
N LEU A 101 38.82 0.13 3.40
CA LEU A 101 37.53 0.57 2.86
C LEU A 101 36.40 0.55 3.88
N LYS A 102 36.68 0.19 5.15
CA LYS A 102 35.66 -0.11 6.16
C LYS A 102 34.59 0.98 6.31
N ASP A 103 34.99 2.25 6.27
CA ASP A 103 34.08 3.40 6.41
C ASP A 103 33.17 3.63 5.18
N PHE A 104 33.52 3.01 4.05
CA PHE A 104 32.80 3.10 2.78
C PHE A 104 31.99 1.83 2.47
N LEU A 105 32.06 0.79 3.31
CA LEU A 105 31.35 -0.47 3.11
C LEU A 105 29.96 -0.42 3.75
N LEU A 106 28.95 -0.73 2.95
CA LEU A 106 27.58 -0.98 3.40
C LEU A 106 27.43 -2.47 3.70
N ILE A 107 27.03 -2.78 4.93
CA ILE A 107 26.87 -4.15 5.42
C ILE A 107 25.40 -4.41 5.70
N ARG A 108 24.86 -5.49 5.14
CA ARG A 108 23.47 -5.92 5.37
C ARG A 108 23.43 -7.41 5.71
N LYS A 109 22.51 -7.82 6.58
CA LYS A 109 22.40 -9.20 7.05
C LYS A 109 21.01 -9.77 6.76
N GLY A 110 20.94 -11.07 6.51
CA GLY A 110 19.69 -11.81 6.33
C GLY A 110 18.78 -11.22 5.25
N LEU A 111 17.54 -10.89 5.62
CA LEU A 111 16.56 -10.34 4.69
C LEU A 111 16.91 -8.95 4.16
N ASP A 112 17.69 -8.13 4.88
CA ASP A 112 18.11 -6.81 4.39
C ASP A 112 19.04 -6.95 3.18
N ALA A 113 19.85 -8.01 3.15
CA ALA A 113 20.67 -8.34 1.98
C ALA A 113 19.80 -8.78 0.79
N VAL A 114 18.76 -9.58 1.04
CA VAL A 114 17.78 -9.98 0.00
C VAL A 114 17.03 -8.75 -0.53
N GLU A 115 16.59 -7.86 0.36
CA GLU A 115 15.91 -6.61 0.01
C GLU A 115 16.77 -5.73 -0.88
N ASN A 116 18.03 -5.52 -0.49
CA ASN A 116 18.96 -4.76 -1.29
C ASN A 116 19.13 -5.35 -2.69
N LEU A 117 19.33 -6.68 -2.80
CA LEU A 117 19.46 -7.33 -4.11
C LEU A 117 18.19 -7.18 -4.97
N LEU A 118 17.00 -7.22 -4.36
CA LEU A 118 15.74 -6.99 -5.06
C LEU A 118 15.62 -5.54 -5.55
N ARG A 119 15.95 -4.57 -4.69
CA ARG A 119 15.93 -3.14 -5.04
C ARG A 119 16.90 -2.85 -6.19
N ILE A 120 18.08 -3.45 -6.18
CA ILE A 120 19.05 -3.38 -7.28
C ILE A 120 18.44 -3.97 -8.57
N ALA A 121 17.86 -5.18 -8.50
CA ALA A 121 17.25 -5.82 -9.66
C ALA A 121 16.05 -5.05 -10.23
N CYS A 122 15.30 -4.35 -9.39
CA CYS A 122 14.21 -3.47 -9.79
C CYS A 122 14.68 -2.09 -10.31
N GLY A 123 15.99 -1.81 -10.25
CA GLY A 123 16.60 -0.56 -10.71
C GLY A 123 16.33 0.65 -9.81
N LEU A 124 15.99 0.41 -8.53
CA LEU A 124 15.71 1.45 -7.53
C LEU A 124 16.98 2.05 -6.93
N GLU A 125 18.11 1.36 -7.06
CA GLU A 125 19.41 1.77 -6.51
C GLU A 125 20.37 2.33 -7.58
N SER A 126 19.91 2.58 -8.81
CA SER A 126 20.73 3.12 -9.90
C SER A 126 20.69 4.66 -9.93
N GLN A 127 21.76 5.31 -10.42
CA GLN A 127 21.79 6.77 -10.65
C GLN A 127 20.73 7.22 -11.69
N VAL A 128 20.35 6.31 -12.59
CA VAL A 128 19.23 6.49 -13.52
C VAL A 128 18.14 5.50 -13.13
N PHE A 129 16.98 5.99 -12.71
CA PHE A 129 15.84 5.17 -12.31
C PHE A 129 15.39 4.27 -13.47
N GLY A 130 15.51 2.95 -13.28
CA GLY A 130 15.00 1.96 -14.23
C GLY A 130 15.96 1.49 -15.33
N GLU A 131 17.28 1.61 -15.18
CA GLU A 131 18.27 0.95 -16.05
C GLU A 131 17.92 -0.54 -16.28
N THR A 132 17.59 -0.90 -17.51
CA THR A 132 17.33 -2.32 -17.88
C THR A 132 18.61 -3.14 -17.99
N ASP A 133 19.78 -2.50 -17.89
CA ASP A 133 21.07 -3.17 -17.97
C ASP A 133 21.48 -3.86 -16.67
N ILE A 134 20.95 -3.44 -15.51
CA ILE A 134 21.25 -4.10 -14.23
C ILE A 134 20.76 -5.55 -14.20
N ILE A 135 19.60 -5.85 -14.79
CA ILE A 135 19.09 -7.22 -14.88
C ILE A 135 19.98 -8.07 -15.79
N LYS A 136 20.49 -7.49 -16.90
CA LYS A 136 21.43 -8.20 -17.78
C LYS A 136 22.75 -8.46 -17.05
N GLN A 137 23.25 -7.48 -16.30
CA GLN A 137 24.45 -7.61 -15.48
C GLN A 137 24.26 -8.67 -14.38
N ILE A 138 23.14 -8.67 -13.66
CA ILE A 138 22.84 -9.72 -12.67
C ILE A 138 22.85 -11.12 -13.31
N LYS A 139 22.22 -11.28 -14.48
CA LYS A 139 22.24 -12.57 -15.22
C LYS A 139 23.65 -12.95 -15.68
N GLN A 140 24.43 -11.98 -16.13
CA GLN A 140 25.80 -12.18 -16.58
C GLN A 140 26.69 -12.63 -15.41
N TYR A 141 26.66 -11.93 -14.28
CA TYR A 141 27.40 -12.31 -13.08
C TYR A 141 26.91 -13.60 -12.46
N TYR A 142 25.60 -13.89 -12.52
CA TYR A 142 25.07 -15.20 -12.14
C TYR A 142 25.74 -16.31 -12.95
N LYS A 143 25.85 -16.14 -14.28
CA LYS A 143 26.56 -17.10 -15.14
C LYS A 143 28.03 -17.20 -14.77
N TYR A 144 28.71 -16.07 -14.54
CA TYR A 144 30.13 -16.05 -14.19
C TYR A 144 30.41 -16.72 -12.84
N CYS A 145 29.64 -16.42 -11.79
CA CYS A 145 29.78 -17.08 -10.49
C CYS A 145 29.47 -18.57 -10.58
N LYS A 146 28.47 -18.97 -11.39
CA LYS A 146 28.14 -20.38 -11.62
C LYS A 146 29.26 -21.13 -12.33
N GLU A 147 29.82 -20.57 -13.41
CA GLU A 147 30.96 -21.15 -14.14
C GLU A 147 32.21 -21.31 -13.26
N ASN A 148 32.38 -20.44 -12.26
CA ASN A 148 33.49 -20.52 -11.31
C ASN A 148 33.16 -21.33 -10.05
N SER A 149 32.00 -21.99 -9.93
CA SER A 149 31.60 -22.73 -8.71
C SER A 149 31.58 -21.88 -7.43
N LEU A 150 31.25 -20.59 -7.55
CA LEU A 150 31.09 -19.68 -6.42
C LEU A 150 29.69 -19.74 -5.79
N LEU A 151 28.68 -20.27 -6.51
CA LEU A 151 27.28 -20.27 -6.06
C LEU A 151 26.91 -21.54 -5.29
N THR A 152 26.22 -21.36 -4.17
CA THR A 152 25.52 -22.44 -3.47
C THR A 152 24.11 -22.64 -4.07
N PRO A 153 23.45 -23.78 -3.83
CA PRO A 153 22.05 -23.96 -4.20
C PRO A 153 21.12 -22.87 -3.65
N PHE A 154 21.42 -22.35 -2.45
CA PHE A 154 20.66 -21.25 -1.86
C PHE A 154 20.83 -19.96 -2.66
N LEU A 155 22.06 -19.59 -3.01
CA LEU A 155 22.33 -18.39 -3.82
C LEU A 155 21.71 -18.51 -5.22
N GLU A 156 21.72 -19.69 -5.84
CA GLU A 156 21.03 -19.90 -7.12
C GLU A 156 19.51 -19.68 -6.99
N ILE A 157 18.90 -20.19 -5.94
CA ILE A 157 17.47 -19.98 -5.65
C ILE A 157 17.17 -18.49 -5.46
N LEU A 158 17.97 -17.81 -4.62
CA LEU A 158 17.86 -16.40 -4.35
C LEU A 158 17.86 -15.59 -5.65
N ILE A 159 18.90 -15.74 -6.47
CA ILE A 159 19.06 -14.96 -7.69
C ILE A 159 17.92 -15.23 -8.67
N ASN A 160 17.50 -16.49 -8.84
CA ASN A 160 16.38 -16.83 -9.72
C ASN A 160 15.06 -16.24 -9.24
N LYS A 161 14.78 -16.24 -7.93
CA LYS A 161 13.60 -15.59 -7.36
C LYS A 161 13.64 -14.07 -7.53
N ILE A 162 14.79 -13.43 -7.30
CA ILE A 162 14.96 -11.99 -7.52
C ILE A 162 14.71 -11.64 -9.00
N LEU A 163 15.25 -12.41 -9.94
CA LEU A 163 15.03 -12.20 -11.38
C LEU A 163 13.58 -12.42 -11.82
N HIS A 164 12.82 -13.24 -11.08
CA HIS A 164 11.39 -13.42 -11.29
C HIS A 164 10.60 -12.23 -10.75
N TYR A 165 10.88 -11.81 -9.51
CA TYR A 165 10.25 -10.65 -8.89
C TYR A 165 10.51 -9.35 -9.64
N SER A 166 11.70 -9.15 -10.21
CA SER A 166 11.96 -7.97 -11.03
C SER A 166 11.08 -7.91 -12.28
N LYS A 167 10.74 -9.06 -12.89
CA LYS A 167 9.80 -9.10 -14.03
C LYS A 167 8.36 -8.76 -13.61
N GLU A 168 7.94 -9.22 -12.43
CA GLU A 168 6.63 -8.86 -11.88
C GLU A 168 6.57 -7.37 -11.53
N PHE A 169 7.64 -6.81 -10.97
CA PHE A 169 7.77 -5.37 -10.75
C PHE A 169 7.58 -4.58 -12.05
N ASP A 170 8.22 -5.03 -13.14
CA ASP A 170 8.06 -4.41 -14.45
C ASP A 170 6.62 -4.45 -14.95
N LYS A 171 5.91 -5.57 -14.73
CA LYS A 171 4.52 -5.76 -15.17
C LYS A 171 3.51 -5.00 -14.31
N ASP A 172 3.66 -5.04 -13.00
CA ASP A 172 2.60 -4.63 -12.07
C ASP A 172 2.78 -3.21 -11.55
N ILE A 173 4.02 -2.73 -11.48
CA ILE A 173 4.36 -1.38 -11.02
C ILE A 173 4.80 -0.55 -12.22
N ARG A 174 5.91 -0.91 -12.89
CA ARG A 174 6.50 -0.09 -13.96
C ARG A 174 5.56 0.12 -15.16
N ALA A 175 4.73 -0.87 -15.50
CA ALA A 175 3.76 -0.75 -16.58
C ALA A 175 2.50 0.05 -16.20
N LYS A 176 2.00 0.00 -14.96
CA LYS A 176 0.84 0.80 -14.52
C LYS A 176 1.15 2.29 -14.56
N PHE A 177 2.37 2.66 -14.22
CA PHE A 177 2.84 4.04 -14.29
C PHE A 177 3.38 4.43 -15.68
N SER A 178 3.36 3.51 -16.67
CA SER A 178 3.42 3.93 -18.07
C SER A 178 2.25 4.83 -18.48
N LYS A 179 1.14 4.82 -17.73
CA LYS A 179 0.03 5.77 -17.88
C LYS A 179 0.33 7.19 -17.37
N LEU A 180 1.28 7.41 -16.44
CA LEU A 180 1.79 8.77 -16.17
C LEU A 180 2.52 9.34 -17.39
N ARG A 181 3.01 8.48 -18.30
CA ARG A 181 3.54 8.94 -19.60
C ARG A 181 2.48 9.54 -20.51
N ASN A 182 1.18 9.28 -20.27
CA ASN A 182 0.10 9.96 -20.97
C ASN A 182 0.13 11.48 -20.71
N ASN A 183 0.71 11.92 -19.58
CA ASN A 183 0.89 13.33 -19.30
C ASN A 183 2.09 13.96 -20.00
N PHE A 184 3.10 13.21 -20.44
CA PHE A 184 4.23 13.80 -21.18
C PHE A 184 3.84 14.22 -22.59
N ALA A 185 3.03 13.42 -23.27
CA ALA A 185 2.54 13.75 -24.60
C ALA A 185 1.63 15.00 -24.57
N SER A 186 0.77 15.14 -23.54
CA SER A 186 0.01 16.37 -23.30
C SER A 186 0.88 17.53 -22.82
N THR A 187 1.98 17.28 -22.10
CA THR A 187 2.94 18.33 -21.71
C THR A 187 3.63 18.93 -22.94
N ILE A 188 4.07 18.12 -23.91
CA ILE A 188 4.62 18.63 -25.17
C ILE A 188 3.56 19.39 -25.95
N LEU A 189 2.34 18.85 -26.02
CA LEU A 189 1.21 19.53 -26.67
C LEU A 189 0.97 20.91 -26.04
N ASN A 190 0.93 21.00 -24.71
CA ASN A 190 0.76 22.26 -23.98
C ASN A 190 1.96 23.19 -24.13
N PHE A 191 3.18 22.64 -24.15
CA PHE A 191 4.40 23.41 -24.40
C PHE A 191 4.33 24.10 -25.76
N ILE A 192 3.99 23.36 -26.82
CA ILE A 192 3.82 23.92 -28.17
C ILE A 192 2.63 24.89 -28.19
N LYS A 193 1.50 24.51 -27.57
CA LYS A 193 0.30 25.35 -27.50
C LYS A 193 0.57 26.72 -26.89
N ASN A 194 1.26 26.75 -25.75
CA ASN A 194 1.53 27.97 -24.97
C ASN A 194 2.78 28.73 -25.44
N SER A 195 3.53 28.19 -26.39
CA SER A 195 4.68 28.86 -27.00
C SER A 195 4.28 29.85 -28.10
N ASN A 196 5.15 30.82 -28.37
CA ASN A 196 5.00 31.78 -29.48
C ASN A 196 5.51 31.23 -30.83
N TYR A 197 5.84 29.93 -30.93
CA TYR A 197 6.35 29.34 -32.16
C TYR A 197 5.28 29.27 -33.27
N GLN A 198 5.73 29.44 -34.51
CA GLN A 198 4.96 29.28 -35.75
C GLN A 198 5.82 28.50 -36.75
N ASP A 199 5.18 27.83 -37.72
CA ASP A 199 5.86 27.09 -38.79
C ASP A 199 6.90 26.04 -38.34
N LEU A 200 6.62 25.34 -37.24
CA LEU A 200 7.54 24.38 -36.61
C LEU A 200 7.85 23.16 -37.49
N ASN A 201 9.12 22.78 -37.53
CA ASN A 201 9.62 21.53 -38.10
C ASN A 201 10.05 20.58 -36.97
N LEU A 202 9.33 19.46 -36.84
CA LEU A 202 9.51 18.51 -35.74
C LEU A 202 10.20 17.24 -36.24
N LEU A 203 11.27 16.80 -35.58
CA LEU A 203 11.93 15.52 -35.84
C LEU A 203 11.65 14.52 -34.72
N PHE A 204 11.03 13.39 -35.08
CA PHE A 204 10.84 12.26 -34.17
C PHE A 204 11.86 11.17 -34.47
N ILE A 205 12.68 10.83 -33.48
CA ILE A 205 13.63 9.73 -33.57
C ILE A 205 13.09 8.54 -32.79
N GLY A 206 12.71 7.50 -33.52
CA GLY A 206 12.01 6.32 -33.02
C GLY A 206 10.48 6.46 -33.04
N LEU A 207 9.78 5.34 -33.23
CA LEU A 207 8.31 5.24 -33.16
C LEU A 207 7.86 4.42 -31.94
N GLY A 208 8.38 4.74 -30.76
CA GLY A 208 7.86 4.23 -29.50
C GLY A 208 6.39 4.63 -29.27
N SER A 209 5.74 4.02 -28.27
CA SER A 209 4.34 4.33 -27.93
C SER A 209 4.10 5.81 -27.66
N ILE A 210 5.06 6.49 -27.02
CA ILE A 210 4.96 7.93 -26.70
C ILE A 210 5.03 8.78 -27.97
N ASN A 211 5.98 8.54 -28.88
CA ASN A 211 6.11 9.31 -30.12
C ASN A 211 4.87 9.14 -31.01
N LYS A 212 4.34 7.91 -31.11
CA LYS A 212 3.07 7.66 -31.82
C LYS A 212 1.92 8.48 -31.21
N GLN A 213 1.82 8.50 -29.89
CA GLN A 213 0.78 9.23 -29.18
C GLN A 213 0.93 10.75 -29.31
N ILE A 214 2.15 11.29 -29.22
CA ILE A 214 2.43 12.72 -29.45
C ILE A 214 1.96 13.10 -30.84
N VAL A 215 2.38 12.36 -31.88
CA VAL A 215 1.95 12.64 -33.26
C VAL A 215 0.42 12.58 -33.38
N CYS A 216 -0.26 11.59 -32.79
CA CYS A 216 -1.72 11.54 -32.78
C CYS A 216 -2.37 12.73 -32.07
N LEU A 217 -1.83 13.19 -30.94
CA LEU A 217 -2.37 14.34 -30.20
C LEU A 217 -2.15 15.66 -30.95
N LEU A 218 -0.98 15.84 -31.56
CA LEU A 218 -0.70 17.01 -32.41
C LEU A 218 -1.67 17.08 -33.59
N LEU A 219 -1.93 15.94 -34.22
CA LEU A 219 -2.86 15.85 -35.36
C LEU A 219 -4.33 16.07 -35.00
N ASN A 220 -4.73 15.77 -33.76
CA ASN A 220 -6.10 15.91 -33.29
C ASN A 220 -6.39 17.28 -32.64
N ASN A 221 -5.41 18.20 -32.60
CA ASN A 221 -5.53 19.50 -31.95
C ASN A 221 -5.28 20.63 -32.96
N ASN A 222 -6.35 21.24 -33.47
CA ASN A 222 -6.27 22.26 -34.53
C ASN A 222 -5.40 23.47 -34.16
N ASP A 223 -5.47 23.93 -32.89
CA ASP A 223 -4.67 25.07 -32.41
C ASP A 223 -3.17 24.80 -32.56
N VAL A 224 -2.74 23.59 -32.17
CA VAL A 224 -1.32 23.19 -32.25
C VAL A 224 -0.93 22.80 -33.68
N LEU A 225 -1.83 22.14 -34.41
CA LEU A 225 -1.60 21.73 -35.79
C LEU A 225 -1.32 22.93 -36.70
N SER A 226 -2.01 24.06 -36.47
CA SER A 226 -1.78 25.30 -37.21
C SER A 226 -0.36 25.89 -37.06
N LYS A 227 0.36 25.51 -35.99
CA LYS A 227 1.74 25.95 -35.72
C LYS A 227 2.79 25.03 -36.32
N ILE A 228 2.42 23.90 -36.91
CA ILE A 228 3.34 22.87 -37.41
C ILE A 228 3.39 22.92 -38.93
N LYS A 229 4.59 23.13 -39.47
CA LYS A 229 4.85 23.10 -40.92
C LYS A 229 5.16 21.69 -41.41
N LYS A 230 5.98 20.94 -40.66
CA LYS A 230 6.53 19.66 -41.12
C LYS A 230 6.79 18.69 -39.96
N ILE A 231 6.49 17.42 -40.17
CA ILE A 231 6.86 16.33 -39.24
C ILE A 231 7.78 15.34 -39.96
N ILE A 232 8.99 15.19 -39.45
CA ILE A 232 9.97 14.21 -39.90
C ILE A 232 10.02 13.05 -38.91
N ILE A 233 10.02 11.81 -39.40
CA ILE A 233 10.07 10.60 -38.58
C ILE A 233 11.22 9.70 -39.02
N VAL A 234 12.16 9.44 -38.10
CA VAL A 234 13.26 8.50 -38.30
C VAL A 234 12.95 7.21 -37.54
N SER A 235 12.70 6.12 -38.25
CA SER A 235 12.39 4.81 -37.65
C SER A 235 12.58 3.66 -38.65
N ASN A 236 12.84 2.46 -38.17
CA ASN A 236 12.85 1.25 -39.03
C ASN A 236 11.44 0.63 -39.20
N TYR A 237 10.41 1.20 -38.57
CA TYR A 237 9.07 0.59 -38.48
C TYR A 237 7.95 1.62 -38.68
N TYR A 238 8.01 2.42 -39.75
CA TYR A 238 7.01 3.46 -40.02
C TYR A 238 5.91 3.08 -41.03
N ASP A 239 6.01 1.99 -41.78
CA ASP A 239 5.06 1.69 -42.87
C ASP A 239 3.60 1.59 -42.40
N ASN A 240 3.36 0.84 -41.33
CA ASN A 240 2.03 0.72 -40.72
C ASN A 240 1.55 2.06 -40.10
N PHE A 241 2.48 2.90 -39.66
CA PHE A 241 2.14 4.20 -39.07
C PHE A 241 1.80 5.22 -40.16
N ARG A 242 2.51 5.19 -41.29
CA ARG A 242 2.30 6.05 -42.46
C ARG A 242 0.90 5.90 -43.06
N GLN A 243 0.36 4.68 -43.08
CA GLN A 243 -1.00 4.44 -43.58
C GLN A 243 -2.07 5.15 -42.73
N ASN A 244 -1.86 5.28 -41.41
CA ASN A 244 -2.79 5.94 -40.49
C ASN A 244 -2.74 7.49 -40.57
N LEU A 245 -1.72 8.06 -41.21
CA LEU A 245 -1.53 9.51 -41.33
C LEU A 245 -2.27 10.13 -42.54
N LYS A 246 -2.78 9.30 -43.47
CA LYS A 246 -3.42 9.72 -44.73
C LYS A 246 -4.75 10.50 -44.58
N ARG A 247 -5.24 10.73 -43.35
CA ARG A 247 -6.49 11.48 -43.09
C ARG A 247 -6.31 13.00 -42.96
N ASN A 248 -5.08 13.50 -42.84
CA ASN A 248 -4.79 14.93 -42.64
C ASN A 248 -3.99 15.49 -43.82
N ALA A 249 -4.70 15.94 -44.88
CA ALA A 249 -4.13 16.22 -46.20
C ALA A 249 -3.23 17.49 -46.31
N ASN A 250 -3.09 18.30 -45.25
CA ASN A 250 -2.42 19.60 -45.31
C ASN A 250 -1.07 19.68 -44.59
N LEU A 251 -0.55 18.60 -44.01
CA LEU A 251 0.72 18.58 -43.27
C LEU A 251 1.80 17.81 -44.04
N ASP A 252 3.01 18.38 -44.15
CA ASP A 252 4.14 17.71 -44.81
C ASP A 252 4.79 16.68 -43.88
N PHE A 253 4.88 15.43 -44.34
CA PHE A 253 5.48 14.31 -43.61
C PHE A 253 6.67 13.72 -44.38
N GLU A 254 7.83 13.67 -43.73
CA GLU A 254 9.01 12.96 -44.25
C GLU A 254 9.38 11.76 -43.38
N PHE A 255 9.84 10.68 -44.01
CA PHE A 255 10.22 9.44 -43.33
C PHE A 255 11.62 9.03 -43.76
N TYR A 256 12.43 8.66 -42.77
CA TYR A 256 13.78 8.15 -42.97
C TYR A 256 13.96 6.87 -42.15
N SER A 257 14.74 5.93 -42.67
CA SER A 257 15.20 4.78 -41.90
C SER A 257 16.23 5.20 -40.85
N LYS A 258 16.48 4.36 -39.84
CA LYS A 258 17.48 4.64 -38.80
C LYS A 258 18.87 4.91 -39.39
N ASN A 259 19.24 4.21 -40.46
CA ASN A 259 20.55 4.34 -41.10
C ASN A 259 20.70 5.66 -41.88
N GLU A 260 19.58 6.32 -42.20
CA GLU A 260 19.54 7.60 -42.91
C GLU A 260 19.49 8.79 -41.97
N LEU A 261 19.60 8.61 -40.64
CA LEU A 261 19.50 9.73 -39.70
C LEU A 261 20.53 10.84 -39.99
N LYS A 262 21.77 10.47 -40.30
CA LYS A 262 22.83 11.45 -40.59
C LYS A 262 22.46 12.29 -41.82
N LEU A 263 21.83 11.68 -42.82
CA LEU A 263 21.31 12.34 -44.01
C LEU A 263 20.09 13.23 -43.68
N ALA A 264 19.17 12.75 -42.84
CA ALA A 264 18.02 13.51 -42.39
C ALA A 264 18.48 14.76 -41.63
N LEU A 265 19.37 14.60 -40.64
CA LEU A 265 19.92 15.72 -39.90
C LEU A 265 20.66 16.69 -40.82
N SER A 266 21.49 16.21 -41.77
CA SER A 266 22.22 17.10 -42.68
C SER A 266 21.32 17.93 -43.60
N LYS A 267 20.20 17.37 -44.07
CA LYS A 267 19.21 18.11 -44.88
C LYS A 267 18.39 19.10 -44.06
N LEU A 268 18.22 18.86 -42.77
CA LEU A 268 17.29 19.58 -41.91
C LEU A 268 17.98 20.56 -40.94
N LYS A 269 19.32 20.64 -40.96
CA LYS A 269 20.13 21.42 -40.00
C LYS A 269 19.63 22.85 -39.80
N ASP A 270 19.23 23.52 -40.88
CA ASP A 270 18.86 24.94 -40.85
C ASP A 270 17.38 25.21 -40.59
N ILE A 271 16.53 24.19 -40.68
CA ILE A 271 15.07 24.33 -40.54
C ILE A 271 14.50 23.66 -39.29
N LEU A 272 15.25 22.76 -38.65
CA LEU A 272 14.78 21.98 -37.52
C LEU A 272 14.59 22.83 -36.25
N ASP A 273 13.46 22.65 -35.56
CA ASP A 273 13.13 23.42 -34.35
C ASP A 273 13.12 22.54 -33.09
N ILE A 274 12.53 21.35 -33.19
CA ILE A 274 12.35 20.44 -32.05
C ILE A 274 12.71 19.01 -32.45
N ILE A 275 13.52 18.35 -31.61
CA ILE A 275 13.84 16.93 -31.71
C ILE A 275 13.18 16.19 -30.55
N ILE A 276 12.45 15.12 -30.85
CA ILE A 276 11.79 14.26 -29.88
C ILE A 276 12.36 12.85 -30.00
N VAL A 277 13.13 12.42 -29.00
CA VAL A 277 13.84 11.15 -29.02
C VAL A 277 13.17 10.15 -28.09
N ASN A 278 12.70 9.03 -28.65
CA ASN A 278 12.24 7.89 -27.88
C ASN A 278 12.56 6.59 -28.62
N SER A 279 13.75 6.07 -28.38
CA SER A 279 14.21 4.86 -29.03
C SER A 279 15.10 4.03 -28.10
N LYS A 280 14.73 2.75 -27.94
CA LYS A 280 15.56 1.78 -27.21
C LYS A 280 16.83 1.37 -27.97
N ASN A 281 16.87 1.63 -29.27
CA ASN A 281 17.90 1.11 -30.18
C ASN A 281 18.69 2.24 -30.83
N PHE A 282 18.54 3.49 -30.40
CA PHE A 282 19.18 4.65 -31.02
C PHE A 282 19.65 5.63 -29.95
N PHE A 283 20.85 6.16 -30.13
CA PHE A 283 21.50 7.13 -29.25
C PHE A 283 21.92 8.35 -30.09
N LEU A 284 21.44 9.54 -29.72
CA LEU A 284 21.76 10.80 -30.40
C LEU A 284 23.07 11.35 -29.83
N GLU A 285 24.17 11.10 -30.53
CA GLU A 285 25.49 11.63 -30.19
C GLU A 285 25.62 13.12 -30.52
N TYR A 286 26.39 13.87 -29.73
CA TYR A 286 26.62 15.30 -29.95
C TYR A 286 27.20 15.60 -31.35
N THR A 287 28.10 14.74 -31.83
CA THR A 287 28.78 14.86 -33.13
C THR A 287 27.81 14.91 -34.32
N LEU A 288 26.61 14.33 -34.18
CA LEU A 288 25.59 14.36 -35.23
C LEU A 288 24.93 15.74 -35.39
N LEU A 289 25.01 16.59 -34.37
CA LEU A 289 24.46 17.94 -34.33
C LEU A 289 25.52 19.02 -34.60
N GLU A 290 26.79 18.64 -34.78
CA GLU A 290 27.85 19.59 -35.11
C GLU A 290 27.54 20.37 -36.41
N GLY A 291 27.79 21.68 -36.37
CA GLY A 291 27.51 22.61 -37.46
C GLY A 291 26.06 23.10 -37.56
N ILE A 292 25.20 22.75 -36.61
CA ILE A 292 23.88 23.39 -36.46
C ILE A 292 24.05 24.65 -35.61
N ASN A 293 23.78 25.82 -36.20
CA ASN A 293 23.94 27.12 -35.53
C ASN A 293 22.63 27.68 -34.95
N LYS A 294 21.51 26.98 -35.13
CA LYS A 294 20.18 27.36 -34.64
C LYS A 294 19.91 26.75 -33.26
N GLU A 295 19.20 27.48 -32.40
CA GLU A 295 18.75 26.93 -31.12
C GLU A 295 17.68 25.85 -31.35
N ILE A 296 17.99 24.61 -30.93
CA ILE A 296 17.09 23.45 -31.04
C ILE A 296 16.68 23.00 -29.65
N ILE A 297 15.38 22.69 -29.48
CA ILE A 297 14.86 22.05 -28.28
C ILE A 297 14.85 20.54 -28.47
N ILE A 298 15.48 19.82 -27.55
CA ILE A 298 15.61 18.37 -27.62
C ILE A 298 14.92 17.76 -26.43
N PHE A 299 13.85 17.01 -26.68
CA PHE A 299 13.14 16.23 -25.68
C PHE A 299 13.66 14.78 -25.67
N ASP A 300 14.22 14.35 -24.55
CA ASP A 300 14.68 12.97 -24.35
C ASP A 300 13.71 12.19 -23.46
N PHE A 301 12.99 11.25 -24.07
CA PHE A 301 12.06 10.33 -23.41
C PHE A 301 12.65 8.92 -23.21
N GLY A 302 13.93 8.73 -23.51
CA GLY A 302 14.62 7.46 -23.36
C GLY A 302 14.72 7.00 -21.90
N LEU A 303 14.39 5.72 -21.66
CA LEU A 303 14.73 5.00 -20.43
C LEU A 303 15.37 3.66 -20.82
N PRO A 304 16.72 3.52 -20.82
CA PRO A 304 17.73 4.53 -20.47
C PRO A 304 17.83 5.67 -21.51
N ARG A 305 18.55 6.74 -21.12
CA ARG A 305 18.72 7.99 -21.87
C ARG A 305 19.10 7.75 -23.34
N SER A 306 18.41 8.38 -24.28
CA SER A 306 18.59 8.18 -25.72
C SER A 306 19.41 9.30 -26.39
N VAL A 307 19.88 10.28 -25.63
CA VAL A 307 20.62 11.45 -26.12
C VAL A 307 21.92 11.62 -25.34
N ASP A 308 22.98 12.13 -25.95
CA ASP A 308 24.26 12.42 -25.30
C ASP A 308 24.18 13.61 -24.30
N PRO A 309 24.62 13.48 -23.03
CA PRO A 309 24.71 14.57 -22.05
C PRO A 309 25.33 15.85 -22.53
N TYR A 310 26.40 15.77 -23.32
CA TYR A 310 27.15 16.93 -23.78
C TYR A 310 26.34 17.85 -24.71
N ILE A 311 25.25 17.34 -25.30
CA ILE A 311 24.31 18.16 -26.09
C ILE A 311 23.72 19.32 -25.28
N SER A 312 23.58 19.17 -23.96
CA SER A 312 23.04 20.23 -23.10
C SER A 312 23.92 21.49 -23.00
N ASN A 313 25.19 21.42 -23.43
CA ASN A 313 26.08 22.58 -23.42
C ASN A 313 25.71 23.61 -24.50
N ASN A 314 25.20 23.14 -25.65
CA ASN A 314 24.95 23.99 -26.82
C ASN A 314 23.48 24.01 -27.25
N PHE A 315 22.66 23.05 -26.79
CA PHE A 315 21.25 22.93 -27.14
C PHE A 315 20.37 22.79 -25.90
N LYS A 316 19.10 23.20 -26.02
CA LYS A 316 18.15 23.10 -24.93
C LYS A 316 17.65 21.67 -24.77
N LEU A 317 18.36 20.89 -23.96
CA LEU A 317 17.99 19.53 -23.61
C LEU A 317 17.01 19.49 -22.44
N ILE A 318 15.82 18.93 -22.69
CA ILE A 318 14.77 18.67 -21.72
C ILE A 318 14.60 17.16 -21.57
N ASN A 319 15.13 16.61 -20.48
CA ASN A 319 14.97 15.21 -20.12
C ASN A 319 13.68 14.98 -19.31
N LEU A 320 13.40 13.73 -18.95
CA LEU A 320 12.22 13.37 -18.16
C LEU A 320 12.12 14.11 -16.82
N ASP A 321 13.22 14.45 -16.17
CA ASP A 321 13.21 15.14 -14.87
C ASP A 321 12.91 16.63 -15.03
N LYS A 322 13.55 17.32 -15.99
CA LYS A 322 13.21 18.71 -16.35
C LYS A 322 11.77 18.83 -16.85
N LEU A 323 11.24 17.82 -17.54
CA LEU A 323 9.83 17.80 -17.94
C LEU A 323 8.87 17.74 -16.74
N LYS A 324 9.25 17.07 -15.64
CA LYS A 324 8.44 17.07 -14.41
C LYS A 324 8.42 18.45 -13.76
N GLU A 325 9.55 19.15 -13.76
CA GLU A 325 9.64 20.54 -13.29
C GLU A 325 8.75 21.49 -14.13
N ILE A 326 8.86 21.42 -15.46
CA ILE A 326 8.11 22.28 -16.39
C ILE A 326 6.59 22.06 -16.28
N ALA A 327 6.16 20.85 -15.98
CA ALA A 327 4.74 20.51 -15.89
C ALA A 327 4.12 20.74 -14.50
N ASN A 328 4.85 21.34 -13.54
CA ASN A 328 4.45 21.39 -12.13
C ASN A 328 4.00 20.01 -11.61
N PHE A 329 4.69 18.95 -12.05
CA PHE A 329 4.51 17.63 -11.47
C PHE A 329 5.20 17.64 -10.10
N ASN A 330 4.47 18.05 -9.07
CA ASN A 330 4.73 17.63 -7.71
C ASN A 330 4.50 16.11 -7.62
N ILE A 331 5.41 15.31 -8.17
CA ILE A 331 5.51 13.88 -7.91
C ILE A 331 6.42 13.73 -6.68
N ASN A 332 5.94 14.22 -5.54
CA ASN A 332 5.97 13.40 -4.34
C ASN A 332 4.66 12.63 -4.36
N ASP A 333 4.49 11.72 -5.32
CA ASP A 333 3.33 10.83 -5.33
C ASP A 333 3.62 9.76 -4.29
N SER A 334 3.30 10.07 -3.03
CA SER A 334 3.43 9.16 -1.89
C SER A 334 2.84 7.77 -2.20
N ASN A 335 1.88 7.68 -3.14
CA ASN A 335 1.32 6.41 -3.59
C ASN A 335 2.29 5.53 -4.39
N LEU A 336 3.20 6.12 -5.17
CA LEU A 336 4.19 5.36 -5.95
C LEU A 336 5.26 4.78 -5.03
N ASP A 337 5.82 5.60 -4.15
CA ASP A 337 6.78 5.14 -3.17
C ASP A 337 6.14 4.08 -2.26
N ASN A 338 4.90 4.31 -1.82
CA ASN A 338 4.14 3.30 -1.08
C ASN A 338 3.91 2.01 -1.88
N ALA A 339 3.65 2.08 -3.19
CA ALA A 339 3.45 0.91 -4.03
C ALA A 339 4.75 0.13 -4.29
N ILE A 340 5.87 0.83 -4.49
CA ILE A 340 7.21 0.25 -4.60
C ILE A 340 7.58 -0.44 -3.29
N GLU A 341 7.45 0.27 -2.17
CA GLU A 341 7.73 -0.26 -0.84
C GLU A 341 6.84 -1.46 -0.50
N PHE A 342 5.56 -1.40 -0.86
CA PHE A 342 4.64 -2.53 -0.71
C PHE A 342 5.07 -3.73 -1.55
N PHE A 343 5.46 -3.51 -2.81
CA PHE A 343 5.94 -4.58 -3.69
C PHE A 343 7.20 -5.24 -3.12
N ILE A 344 8.22 -4.45 -2.77
CA ILE A 344 9.48 -4.95 -2.22
C ILE A 344 9.19 -5.79 -0.97
N LYS A 345 8.47 -5.23 0.02
CA LYS A 345 8.13 -5.94 1.26
C LYS A 345 7.34 -7.22 1.00
N SER A 346 6.37 -7.18 0.09
CA SER A 346 5.59 -8.37 -0.27
C SER A 346 6.46 -9.48 -0.86
N LYS A 347 7.47 -9.14 -1.68
CA LYS A 347 8.34 -10.14 -2.32
C LYS A 347 9.44 -10.66 -1.42
N ILE A 348 9.96 -9.83 -0.51
CA ILE A 348 10.87 -10.30 0.55
C ILE A 348 10.16 -11.29 1.46
N LYS A 349 8.90 -11.03 1.78
CA LYS A 349 8.07 -11.97 2.51
C LYS A 349 7.83 -13.28 1.76
N GLU A 350 7.44 -13.19 0.50
CA GLU A 350 7.23 -14.38 -0.34
C GLU A 350 8.51 -15.22 -0.45
N PHE A 351 9.67 -14.57 -0.56
CA PHE A 351 10.97 -15.24 -0.56
C PHE A 351 11.25 -15.94 0.77
N TYR A 352 11.01 -15.28 1.88
CA TYR A 352 11.18 -15.84 3.22
C TYR A 352 10.30 -17.10 3.41
N ASP A 353 9.00 -16.99 3.12
CA ASP A 353 8.05 -18.10 3.23
C ASP A 353 8.50 -19.30 2.36
N TYR A 354 9.02 -19.02 1.15
CA TYR A 354 9.56 -20.02 0.23
C TYR A 354 10.84 -20.73 0.75
N ILE A 355 11.75 -20.02 1.41
CA ILE A 355 12.97 -20.62 1.97
C ILE A 355 12.65 -21.45 3.20
N ILE A 356 11.80 -20.94 4.09
CA ILE A 356 11.37 -21.65 5.30
C ILE A 356 10.71 -22.98 4.94
N SER A 357 9.83 -23.00 3.93
CA SER A 357 9.19 -24.25 3.49
C SER A 357 10.22 -25.31 3.10
N ARG A 358 11.29 -24.92 2.38
CA ARG A 358 12.35 -25.85 1.95
C ARG A 358 13.27 -26.32 3.07
N VAL A 359 13.54 -25.46 4.06
CA VAL A 359 14.35 -25.84 5.23
C VAL A 359 13.58 -26.86 6.08
N LEU A 360 12.27 -26.65 6.25
CA LEU A 360 11.38 -27.58 6.94
C LEU A 360 11.28 -28.94 6.22
N ASP A 361 11.20 -28.94 4.89
CA ASP A 361 11.19 -30.19 4.08
C ASP A 361 12.46 -31.03 4.32
N LYS A 362 13.64 -30.39 4.39
CA LYS A 362 14.91 -31.08 4.67
C LYS A 362 14.98 -31.64 6.10
N LYS A 363 14.53 -30.87 7.09
CA LYS A 363 14.47 -31.34 8.49
C LYS A 363 13.50 -32.51 8.65
N LEU A 364 12.39 -32.49 7.92
CA LEU A 364 11.47 -33.63 7.81
C LEU A 364 12.18 -34.86 7.25
N ILE A 365 12.93 -34.74 6.15
CA ILE A 365 13.66 -35.86 5.55
C ILE A 365 14.68 -36.44 6.53
N ASN A 366 15.40 -35.61 7.30
CA ASN A 366 16.31 -36.10 8.34
C ASN A 366 15.58 -36.78 9.50
N PHE A 367 14.47 -36.21 9.97
CA PHE A 367 13.61 -36.85 10.98
C PHE A 367 13.11 -38.22 10.51
N TYR A 368 12.74 -38.35 9.23
CA TYR A 368 12.36 -39.64 8.65
C TYR A 368 13.52 -40.64 8.62
N LYS A 369 14.74 -40.20 8.34
CA LYS A 369 15.94 -41.06 8.39
C LYS A 369 16.24 -41.53 9.80
N GLU A 370 16.28 -40.62 10.77
CA GLU A 370 16.50 -40.96 12.19
C GLU A 370 15.43 -41.95 12.70
N MET A 371 14.17 -41.75 12.31
CA MET A 371 13.09 -42.68 12.63
C MET A 371 13.27 -44.07 11.98
N ASP A 372 13.75 -44.13 10.74
CA ASP A 372 14.04 -45.40 10.08
C ASP A 372 15.27 -46.10 10.71
N ASP A 373 16.28 -45.33 11.15
CA ASP A 373 17.44 -45.85 11.86
C ASP A 373 17.05 -46.45 13.22
N ILE A 374 16.25 -45.73 14.02
CA ILE A 374 15.67 -46.24 15.28
C ILE A 374 14.83 -47.49 15.03
N LYS A 375 14.04 -47.53 13.95
CA LYS A 375 13.29 -48.72 13.55
C LYS A 375 14.20 -49.90 13.25
N ASN A 376 15.28 -49.68 12.51
CA ASN A 376 16.23 -50.73 12.16
C ASN A 376 16.94 -51.28 13.41
N GLU A 377 17.28 -50.42 14.37
CA GLU A 377 17.87 -50.79 15.66
C GLU A 377 16.92 -51.66 16.50
N ILE A 378 15.64 -51.27 16.60
CA ILE A 378 14.60 -52.03 17.33
C ILE A 378 14.33 -53.39 16.67
N LEU A 379 14.35 -53.46 15.34
CA LEU A 379 14.13 -54.69 14.57
C LEU A 379 15.35 -55.63 14.59
N PHE A 380 16.55 -55.11 14.82
CA PHE A 380 17.76 -55.92 14.97
C PHE A 380 17.78 -56.67 16.32
N ASN A 381 17.22 -56.05 17.37
CA ASN A 381 17.23 -56.60 18.73
C ASN A 381 16.10 -57.59 19.08
N ASN A 382 15.12 -57.81 18.19
CA ASN A 382 13.98 -58.72 18.44
C ASN A 382 13.82 -59.78 17.34
N LEU A 383 14.04 -61.06 17.71
CA LEU A 383 14.04 -62.20 16.78
C LEU A 383 12.67 -62.87 16.56
N TYR A 384 11.65 -62.61 17.39
CA TYR A 384 10.30 -63.19 17.24
C TYR A 384 9.24 -62.13 16.93
N GLY A 385 8.41 -62.40 15.91
CA GLY A 385 7.32 -61.51 15.49
C GLY A 385 7.75 -60.35 14.57
N LYS A 386 8.90 -60.49 13.90
CA LYS A 386 9.55 -59.44 13.08
C LYS A 386 8.59 -58.79 12.08
N ASP A 387 7.77 -59.56 11.37
CA ASP A 387 6.80 -59.04 10.40
C ASP A 387 5.67 -58.23 11.05
N LEU A 388 5.21 -58.64 12.24
CA LEU A 388 4.14 -57.94 12.96
C LEU A 388 4.69 -56.65 13.59
N LEU A 389 5.89 -56.72 14.17
CA LEU A 389 6.60 -55.59 14.75
C LEU A 389 6.95 -54.58 13.66
N GLU A 390 7.45 -55.01 12.51
CA GLU A 390 7.76 -54.15 11.37
C GLU A 390 6.50 -53.46 10.84
N LYS A 391 5.37 -54.16 10.76
CA LYS A 391 4.07 -53.58 10.37
C LYS A 391 3.58 -52.55 11.38
N TYR A 392 3.74 -52.79 12.69
CA TYR A 392 3.39 -51.84 13.74
C TYR A 392 4.30 -50.61 13.76
N ILE A 393 5.62 -50.79 13.63
CA ILE A 393 6.58 -49.70 13.59
C ILE A 393 6.36 -48.87 12.31
N LYS A 394 6.15 -49.50 11.14
CA LYS A 394 5.76 -48.78 9.91
C LYS A 394 4.47 -47.97 10.10
N LYS A 395 3.47 -48.51 10.82
CA LYS A 395 2.21 -47.82 11.11
C LYS A 395 2.37 -46.70 12.15
N LEU A 396 3.28 -46.86 13.11
CA LEU A 396 3.63 -45.86 14.11
C LEU A 396 4.43 -44.72 13.49
N ILE A 397 5.48 -45.03 12.71
CA ILE A 397 6.23 -44.06 11.90
C ILE A 397 5.28 -43.36 10.94
N TYR A 398 4.39 -44.08 10.25
CA TYR A 398 3.38 -43.45 9.39
C TYR A 398 2.44 -42.55 10.19
N ARG A 399 2.02 -42.89 11.41
CA ARG A 399 1.14 -42.03 12.24
C ARG A 399 1.86 -40.83 12.84
N ILE A 400 3.06 -41.01 13.37
CA ILE A 400 3.93 -39.95 13.89
C ILE A 400 4.26 -39.01 12.74
N SER A 401 4.65 -39.56 11.60
CA SER A 401 4.98 -38.78 10.43
C SER A 401 3.79 -38.23 9.67
N LYS A 402 2.59 -38.84 9.76
CA LYS A 402 1.34 -38.23 9.27
C LYS A 402 0.91 -37.11 10.21
N LYS A 403 1.08 -37.23 11.53
CA LYS A 403 0.89 -36.11 12.46
C LYS A 403 1.95 -35.03 12.26
N HIS A 404 3.20 -35.39 12.01
CA HIS A 404 4.27 -34.44 11.71
C HIS A 404 4.07 -33.82 10.34
N LYS A 405 3.67 -34.57 9.32
CA LYS A 405 3.32 -34.08 7.98
C LYS A 405 1.96 -33.41 7.97
N GLU A 406 1.04 -33.64 8.89
CA GLU A 406 -0.19 -32.84 9.06
C GLU A 406 0.14 -31.58 9.83
N PHE A 407 0.97 -31.64 10.87
CA PHE A 407 1.55 -30.48 11.56
C PHE A 407 2.41 -29.65 10.60
N LEU A 408 3.11 -30.31 9.68
CA LEU A 408 3.95 -29.72 8.67
C LEU A 408 3.24 -29.45 7.36
N THR A 409 2.08 -30.03 7.03
CA THR A 409 1.24 -29.60 5.90
C THR A 409 0.31 -28.50 6.38
N LEU A 410 -0.05 -28.49 7.67
CA LEU A 410 -0.42 -27.29 8.40
C LEU A 410 0.74 -26.31 8.23
N THR A 411 2.00 -26.55 8.60
CA THR A 411 3.06 -25.54 8.40
C THR A 411 3.52 -25.28 6.95
N HIS A 412 3.36 -26.21 5.99
CA HIS A 412 3.84 -26.15 4.60
C HIS A 412 2.81 -25.56 3.67
N ASN A 413 1.52 -25.54 4.06
CA ASN A 413 0.52 -24.67 3.45
C ASN A 413 0.25 -23.41 4.27
N THR A 414 1.14 -23.04 5.21
CA THR A 414 0.85 -21.88 6.03
C THR A 414 2.03 -20.97 6.28
N HIS A 415 1.71 -19.71 6.02
CA HIS A 415 1.77 -18.60 6.97
C HIS A 415 1.49 -18.89 8.48
N ILE A 416 1.79 -20.05 9.08
CA ILE A 416 1.75 -20.28 10.55
C ILE A 416 3.19 -20.02 11.03
N PHE A 417 3.58 -18.85 11.53
CA PHE A 417 2.88 -18.00 12.48
C PHE A 417 2.87 -16.55 12.02
N ARG A 418 2.04 -16.22 11.03
CA ARG A 418 1.28 -14.99 11.13
C ARG A 418 0.25 -15.25 12.21
N LYS A 419 0.30 -14.50 13.32
CA LYS A 419 -0.76 -14.61 14.33
C LYS A 419 -2.08 -14.38 13.59
N GLN A 420 -2.98 -15.34 13.67
CA GLN A 420 -4.28 -15.22 13.03
C GLN A 420 -5.09 -14.22 13.84
N ILE A 421 -5.77 -13.32 13.13
CA ILE A 421 -6.68 -12.36 13.72
C ILE A 421 -8.03 -12.59 13.09
N ILE A 422 -8.99 -12.98 13.91
CA ILE A 422 -10.36 -13.25 13.49
C ILE A 422 -11.19 -11.97 13.70
N LEU A 423 -11.71 -11.40 12.62
CA LEU A 423 -12.64 -10.28 12.66
C LEU A 423 -14.07 -10.81 12.77
N GLY A 424 -14.81 -10.39 13.79
CA GLY A 424 -16.24 -10.55 13.88
C GLY A 424 -16.98 -9.48 13.09
N SER A 425 -17.90 -9.93 12.24
CA SER A 425 -18.81 -9.05 11.50
C SER A 425 -20.23 -9.59 11.54
N ARG A 426 -21.21 -8.70 11.43
CA ARG A 426 -22.59 -9.09 11.12
C ARG A 426 -22.70 -9.62 9.69
N GLY A 427 -23.70 -10.46 9.43
CA GLY A 427 -23.96 -11.03 8.11
C GLY A 427 -24.64 -10.09 7.11
N SER A 428 -25.07 -8.90 7.54
CA SER A 428 -25.69 -7.92 6.62
C SER A 428 -24.69 -7.43 5.56
N LYS A 429 -25.17 -7.17 4.34
CA LYS A 429 -24.33 -6.71 3.22
C LYS A 429 -23.50 -5.46 3.56
N LEU A 430 -24.10 -4.49 4.25
CA LEU A 430 -23.40 -3.26 4.66
C LEU A 430 -22.27 -3.56 5.65
N ALA A 431 -22.51 -4.42 6.64
CA ALA A 431 -21.50 -4.79 7.63
C ALA A 431 -20.33 -5.53 6.98
N LEU A 432 -20.59 -6.45 6.04
CA LEU A 432 -19.53 -7.13 5.31
C LEU A 432 -18.69 -6.16 4.47
N ILE A 433 -19.30 -5.18 3.80
CA ILE A 433 -18.57 -4.13 3.05
C ILE A 433 -17.67 -3.32 3.99
N GLN A 434 -18.15 -2.97 5.19
CA GLN A 434 -17.35 -2.27 6.21
C GLN A 434 -16.17 -3.13 6.67
N THR A 435 -16.41 -4.40 6.93
CA THR A 435 -15.38 -5.36 7.34
C THR A 435 -14.34 -5.57 6.25
N GLU A 436 -14.72 -5.65 4.97
CA GLU A 436 -13.76 -5.72 3.85
C GLU A 436 -12.87 -4.47 3.75
N ARG A 437 -13.43 -3.29 4.03
CA ARG A 437 -12.65 -2.05 4.13
C ARG A 437 -11.62 -2.12 5.26
N VAL A 438 -12.02 -2.64 6.43
CA VAL A 438 -11.12 -2.86 7.55
C VAL A 438 -10.04 -3.88 7.19
N LEU A 439 -10.42 -5.03 6.62
CA LEU A 439 -9.49 -6.07 6.17
C LEU A 439 -8.45 -5.52 5.19
N SER A 440 -8.86 -4.69 4.25
CA SER A 440 -7.96 -4.06 3.28
C SER A 440 -6.90 -3.22 3.98
N LEU A 441 -7.28 -2.41 4.96
CA LEU A 441 -6.33 -1.64 5.77
C LEU A 441 -5.44 -2.54 6.62
N LEU A 442 -6.02 -3.53 7.30
CA LEU A 442 -5.27 -4.46 8.15
C LEU A 442 -4.20 -5.22 7.34
N ARG A 443 -4.53 -5.69 6.14
CA ARG A 443 -3.58 -6.38 5.25
C ARG A 443 -2.46 -5.46 4.76
N ILE A 444 -2.74 -4.17 4.57
CA ILE A 444 -1.72 -3.17 4.17
C ILE A 444 -0.77 -2.90 5.33
N PHE A 445 -1.29 -2.62 6.53
CA PHE A 445 -0.49 -2.16 7.67
C PHE A 445 0.14 -3.31 8.48
N PHE A 446 -0.42 -4.51 8.38
CA PHE A 446 0.01 -5.69 9.12
C PHE A 446 0.12 -6.91 8.18
N PRO A 447 1.01 -6.86 7.16
CA PRO A 447 1.17 -7.95 6.20
C PRO A 447 1.56 -9.27 6.89
N ASP A 448 2.09 -9.18 8.11
CA ASP A 448 2.52 -10.24 9.03
C ASP A 448 1.43 -10.96 9.81
N PHE A 449 0.17 -10.62 9.52
CA PHE A 449 -1.01 -11.21 10.14
C PHE A 449 -1.91 -11.77 9.06
N ASP A 450 -2.53 -12.92 9.34
CA ASP A 450 -3.61 -13.42 8.51
C ASP A 450 -4.94 -13.04 9.15
N PHE A 451 -5.80 -12.43 8.34
CA PHE A 451 -7.08 -11.91 8.78
C PHE A 451 -8.21 -12.75 8.22
N PHE A 452 -9.04 -13.28 9.11
CA PHE A 452 -10.23 -14.07 8.79
C PHE A 452 -11.49 -13.31 9.22
N VAL A 453 -12.63 -13.58 8.58
CA VAL A 453 -13.91 -13.00 8.99
C VAL A 453 -14.80 -14.11 9.51
N LYS A 454 -15.21 -14.00 10.77
CA LYS A 454 -16.27 -14.81 11.35
C LYS A 454 -17.57 -14.01 11.30
N ILE A 455 -18.55 -14.52 10.56
CA ILE A 455 -19.91 -13.98 10.61
C ILE A 455 -20.54 -14.43 11.93
N VAL A 456 -20.77 -13.49 12.84
CA VAL A 456 -21.46 -13.75 14.10
C VAL A 456 -22.95 -13.71 13.82
N LYS A 457 -23.64 -14.84 14.01
CA LYS A 457 -25.08 -14.94 13.83
C LYS A 457 -25.77 -14.17 14.94
N THR A 458 -26.47 -13.12 14.58
CA THR A 458 -27.10 -12.22 15.53
C THR A 458 -28.58 -12.53 15.72
N SER A 459 -29.12 -12.33 16.93
CA SER A 459 -30.53 -12.55 17.25
C SER A 459 -31.45 -11.63 16.45
N GLY A 460 -30.96 -10.46 16.03
CA GLY A 460 -31.77 -9.57 15.21
C GLY A 460 -31.78 -9.93 13.71
N ASP A 461 -31.03 -10.95 13.28
CA ASP A 461 -31.30 -11.67 12.01
C ASP A 461 -32.47 -12.67 12.17
N LYS A 462 -32.82 -13.03 13.42
CA LYS A 462 -33.93 -13.91 13.81
C LYS A 462 -35.07 -13.12 14.49
N LYS A 463 -35.82 -12.32 13.72
CA LYS A 463 -37.17 -11.78 14.03
C LYS A 463 -37.46 -11.08 15.39
N ASN A 464 -36.55 -11.01 16.37
CA ASN A 464 -36.73 -10.30 17.64
C ASN A 464 -35.91 -9.01 17.66
N TYR A 465 -36.58 -7.90 17.34
CA TYR A 465 -35.99 -6.57 17.22
C TYR A 465 -35.86 -5.91 18.59
N THR A 466 -34.65 -5.91 19.16
CA THR A 466 -34.26 -4.89 20.14
C THR A 466 -33.01 -4.18 19.64
N THR A 467 -32.96 -2.86 19.81
CA THR A 467 -32.10 -1.93 19.06
C THR A 467 -30.59 -2.10 19.29
N ASN A 468 -30.17 -2.94 20.23
CA ASN A 468 -28.76 -3.16 20.58
C ASN A 468 -28.36 -4.65 20.62
N SER A 469 -29.22 -5.59 20.19
CA SER A 469 -28.94 -7.04 20.35
C SER A 469 -27.66 -7.47 19.64
N PHE A 470 -27.38 -6.84 18.50
CA PHE A 470 -26.25 -7.16 17.61
C PHE A 470 -24.87 -6.86 18.18
N VAL A 471 -24.76 -5.81 18.98
CA VAL A 471 -23.46 -5.42 19.58
C VAL A 471 -23.09 -6.40 20.67
N LYS A 472 -24.08 -6.83 21.46
CA LYS A 472 -23.88 -7.78 22.55
C LYS A 472 -23.31 -9.11 22.05
N GLU A 473 -23.79 -9.63 20.92
CA GLU A 473 -23.32 -10.92 20.38
C GLU A 473 -21.88 -10.84 19.86
N LEU A 474 -21.51 -9.73 19.21
CA LEU A 474 -20.12 -9.49 18.81
C LEU A 474 -19.21 -9.32 20.03
N GLU A 475 -19.68 -8.62 21.06
CA GLU A 475 -18.96 -8.43 22.31
C GLU A 475 -18.80 -9.75 23.10
N GLU A 476 -19.83 -10.60 23.14
CA GLU A 476 -19.76 -11.95 23.71
C GLU A 476 -18.75 -12.83 22.94
N SER A 477 -18.73 -12.80 21.60
CA SER A 477 -17.71 -13.49 20.81
C SER A 477 -16.29 -12.95 21.06
N LEU A 478 -16.13 -11.64 21.32
CA LEU A 478 -14.84 -11.07 21.72
C LEU A 478 -14.41 -11.62 23.08
N ILE A 479 -15.30 -11.66 24.06
CA ILE A 479 -15.00 -12.14 25.43
C ILE A 479 -14.67 -13.64 25.42
N ASN A 480 -15.42 -14.43 24.66
CA ASN A 480 -15.21 -15.87 24.52
C ASN A 480 -14.01 -16.24 23.62
N GLU A 481 -13.20 -15.25 23.21
CA GLU A 481 -12.03 -15.40 22.33
C GLU A 481 -12.33 -16.08 20.99
N GLU A 482 -13.58 -16.03 20.54
CA GLU A 482 -14.00 -16.57 19.26
C GLU A 482 -13.63 -15.66 18.08
N ILE A 483 -13.47 -14.37 18.38
CA ILE A 483 -13.00 -13.32 17.47
C ILE A 483 -12.00 -12.44 18.24
N ASP A 484 -11.11 -11.77 17.53
CA ASP A 484 -10.09 -10.88 18.11
C ASP A 484 -10.44 -9.39 17.96
N ILE A 485 -11.19 -9.07 16.91
CA ILE A 485 -11.63 -7.71 16.59
C ILE A 485 -13.10 -7.78 16.19
N ALA A 486 -13.97 -6.97 16.77
CA ALA A 486 -15.32 -6.78 16.25
C ALA A 486 -15.39 -5.48 15.44
N VAL A 487 -15.99 -5.56 14.24
CA VAL A 487 -16.16 -4.40 13.35
C VAL A 487 -17.58 -3.85 13.48
N HIS A 488 -17.69 -2.58 13.85
CA HIS A 488 -18.96 -1.92 14.11
C HIS A 488 -19.15 -0.66 13.26
N SER A 489 -20.42 -0.35 12.96
CA SER A 489 -20.83 1.03 12.76
C SER A 489 -20.93 1.69 14.14
N LEU A 490 -20.11 2.70 14.42
CA LEU A 490 -19.96 3.24 15.77
C LEU A 490 -21.28 3.75 16.36
N LYS A 491 -22.16 4.34 15.54
CA LYS A 491 -23.50 4.78 15.96
C LYS A 491 -24.39 3.69 16.55
N ASP A 492 -24.11 2.42 16.25
CA ASP A 492 -24.87 1.29 16.77
C ASP A 492 -24.29 0.78 18.09
N VAL A 493 -23.10 1.26 18.50
CA VAL A 493 -22.40 0.87 19.73
C VAL A 493 -22.89 1.76 20.90
N PRO A 494 -23.45 1.17 21.97
CA PRO A 494 -23.91 1.92 23.14
C PRO A 494 -22.76 2.69 23.81
N TYR A 495 -23.08 3.69 24.65
CA TYR A 495 -22.06 4.41 25.43
C TYR A 495 -21.30 3.47 26.35
N VAL A 496 -22.05 2.72 27.17
CA VAL A 496 -21.53 1.68 28.06
C VAL A 496 -21.35 0.40 27.25
N ILE A 497 -20.11 -0.08 27.22
CA ILE A 497 -19.69 -1.37 26.66
C ILE A 497 -19.13 -2.23 27.79
N ASN A 498 -18.86 -3.51 27.55
CA ASN A 498 -18.32 -4.40 28.58
C ASN A 498 -16.92 -3.94 29.05
N ASP A 499 -16.70 -3.91 30.36
CA ASP A 499 -15.45 -3.46 31.01
C ASP A 499 -14.20 -4.26 30.59
N SER A 500 -14.35 -5.44 30.00
CA SER A 500 -13.24 -6.25 29.48
C SER A 500 -12.86 -5.90 28.03
N THR A 501 -13.59 -4.99 27.39
CA THR A 501 -13.42 -4.59 25.99
C THR A 501 -13.37 -3.07 25.84
N PHE A 502 -12.84 -2.59 24.72
CA PHE A 502 -12.85 -1.17 24.41
C PHE A 502 -12.83 -0.92 22.90
N ILE A 503 -13.24 0.28 22.49
CA ILE A 503 -13.06 0.75 21.11
C ILE A 503 -11.61 1.18 20.97
N GLY A 504 -10.79 0.32 20.35
CA GLY A 504 -9.36 0.56 20.23
C GLY A 504 -8.99 1.45 19.04
N VAL A 505 -9.78 1.37 17.97
CA VAL A 505 -9.48 2.06 16.71
C VAL A 505 -10.77 2.52 16.05
N VAL A 506 -10.71 3.69 15.44
CA VAL A 506 -11.71 4.14 14.47
C VAL A 506 -11.06 4.51 13.16
N LEU A 507 -11.76 4.23 12.07
CA LEU A 507 -11.34 4.68 10.74
C LEU A 507 -11.79 6.13 10.51
N LYS A 508 -11.13 6.80 9.55
CA LYS A 508 -11.51 8.15 9.12
C LYS A 508 -13.01 8.24 8.86
N ARG A 509 -13.66 9.22 9.51
CA ARG A 509 -15.08 9.52 9.37
C ARG A 509 -15.46 9.78 7.91
N GLU A 510 -16.52 9.14 7.43
CA GLU A 510 -17.13 9.44 6.13
C GLU A 510 -18.20 10.53 6.26
N GLU A 511 -18.98 10.79 5.21
CA GLU A 511 -20.01 11.83 5.21
C GLU A 511 -21.13 11.52 6.23
N PRO A 512 -21.29 12.35 7.28
CA PRO A 512 -22.18 12.05 8.41
C PRO A 512 -23.64 12.42 8.12
N ASN A 513 -23.92 13.10 7.00
CA ASN A 513 -25.25 13.59 6.63
C ASN A 513 -26.28 12.47 6.51
N ASP A 514 -27.54 12.82 6.79
CA ASP A 514 -28.68 11.99 6.42
C ASP A 514 -29.17 12.38 5.01
N ILE A 515 -29.79 11.43 4.32
CA ILE A 515 -30.38 11.61 3.00
C ILE A 515 -31.82 11.14 2.99
N LEU A 516 -32.61 11.67 2.07
CA LEU A 516 -33.94 11.22 1.71
C LEU A 516 -33.88 10.45 0.38
N ILE A 517 -34.59 9.33 0.33
CA ILE A 517 -34.93 8.63 -0.92
C ILE A 517 -36.44 8.66 -1.04
N SER A 518 -36.98 9.33 -2.06
CA SER A 518 -38.41 9.35 -2.35
C SER A 518 -38.75 8.46 -3.55
N LYS A 519 -40.01 8.05 -3.67
CA LYS A 519 -40.47 7.22 -4.81
C LYS A 519 -40.29 7.91 -6.16
N ASP A 520 -40.65 9.19 -6.22
CA ASP A 520 -40.71 9.98 -7.47
C ASP A 520 -39.47 10.87 -7.64
N ASN A 521 -38.40 10.61 -6.89
CA ASN A 521 -37.19 11.43 -6.85
C ASN A 521 -37.43 12.92 -6.54
N LYS A 522 -38.51 13.23 -5.81
CA LYS A 522 -38.81 14.56 -5.27
C LYS A 522 -37.90 14.88 -4.10
N SER A 523 -37.48 16.14 -3.99
CA SER A 523 -36.74 16.63 -2.83
C SER A 523 -37.63 16.64 -1.58
N PHE A 524 -37.03 16.78 -0.39
CA PHE A 524 -37.76 16.85 0.88
C PHE A 524 -38.82 17.96 0.91
N TRP A 525 -38.49 19.12 0.34
CA TRP A 525 -39.36 20.29 0.32
C TRP A 525 -40.50 20.18 -0.69
N GLU A 526 -40.36 19.32 -1.71
CA GLU A 526 -41.37 19.07 -2.75
C GLU A 526 -42.36 17.94 -2.40
N LEU A 527 -42.18 17.29 -1.25
CA LEU A 527 -43.10 16.25 -0.80
C LEU A 527 -44.49 16.82 -0.50
N PRO A 528 -45.57 16.20 -1.02
CA PRO A 528 -46.95 16.57 -0.72
C PRO A 528 -47.24 16.64 0.79
N LYS A 529 -48.27 17.41 1.16
CA LYS A 529 -48.78 17.41 2.53
C LYS A 529 -49.20 16.01 2.94
N ASN A 530 -48.94 15.66 4.20
CA ASN A 530 -49.24 14.34 4.77
C ASN A 530 -48.48 13.16 4.13
N SER A 531 -47.39 13.42 3.38
CA SER A 531 -46.53 12.35 2.87
C SER A 531 -45.98 11.47 4.00
N VAL A 532 -45.90 10.18 3.74
CA VAL A 532 -45.50 9.15 4.70
C VAL A 532 -44.00 8.88 4.63
N ILE A 533 -43.26 9.29 5.67
CA ILE A 533 -41.81 9.10 5.78
C ILE A 533 -41.49 7.86 6.62
N GLY A 534 -40.75 6.93 6.04
CA GLY A 534 -40.25 5.73 6.71
C GLY A 534 -38.96 5.99 7.48
N THR A 535 -39.03 5.97 8.82
CA THR A 535 -37.86 5.98 9.70
C THR A 535 -38.24 5.44 11.09
N SER A 536 -37.38 4.62 11.70
CA SER A 536 -37.53 4.19 13.10
C SER A 536 -36.61 4.94 14.07
N SER A 537 -35.87 5.93 13.59
CA SER A 537 -35.03 6.78 14.44
C SER A 537 -35.85 7.92 15.02
N LEU A 538 -36.03 7.94 16.35
CA LEU A 538 -36.68 9.06 17.05
C LEU A 538 -35.96 10.39 16.79
N ARG A 539 -34.61 10.40 16.77
CA ARG A 539 -33.78 11.55 16.37
C ARG A 539 -34.23 12.14 15.03
N ARG A 540 -34.41 11.30 14.01
CA ARG A 540 -34.82 11.78 12.68
C ARG A 540 -36.27 12.24 12.68
N LYS A 541 -37.17 11.49 13.32
CA LYS A 541 -38.60 11.83 13.39
C LYS A 541 -38.78 13.23 13.99
N GLU A 542 -38.19 13.49 15.16
CA GLU A 542 -38.39 14.76 15.85
C GLU A 542 -37.75 15.93 15.09
N GLN A 543 -36.54 15.79 14.55
CA GLN A 543 -35.92 16.86 13.74
C GLN A 543 -36.69 17.15 12.44
N LEU A 544 -37.21 16.12 11.77
CA LEU A 544 -37.99 16.30 10.54
C LEU A 544 -39.37 16.91 10.82
N LYS A 545 -40.02 16.56 11.95
CA LYS A 545 -41.26 17.22 12.38
C LYS A 545 -41.06 18.71 12.64
N MET A 546 -39.91 19.11 13.18
CA MET A 546 -39.59 20.53 13.37
C MET A 546 -39.50 21.29 12.03
N LEU A 547 -39.01 20.62 10.97
CA LEU A 547 -38.91 21.21 9.64
C LEU A 547 -40.24 21.18 8.87
N ARG A 548 -40.99 20.08 8.99
CA ARG A 548 -42.26 19.82 8.30
C ARG A 548 -43.25 19.09 9.23
N PRO A 549 -44.03 19.83 10.04
CA PRO A 549 -44.99 19.25 10.99
C PRO A 549 -46.13 18.46 10.34
N ASP A 550 -46.38 18.71 9.05
CA ASP A 550 -47.45 18.08 8.26
C ASP A 550 -47.09 16.68 7.74
N LEU A 551 -45.86 16.21 7.89
CA LEU A 551 -45.45 14.88 7.43
C LEU A 551 -45.87 13.78 8.41
N VAL A 552 -46.25 12.62 7.87
CA VAL A 552 -46.63 11.44 8.66
C VAL A 552 -45.44 10.50 8.76
N PHE A 553 -45.11 10.02 9.96
CA PHE A 553 -43.95 9.13 10.16
C PHE A 553 -44.40 7.70 10.48
N LYS A 554 -43.88 6.72 9.73
CA LYS A 554 -44.08 5.30 10.00
C LYS A 554 -42.75 4.59 10.24
N ASP A 555 -42.77 3.60 11.11
CA ASP A 555 -41.59 2.79 11.39
C ASP A 555 -41.21 1.92 10.20
N ILE A 556 -39.90 1.83 9.93
CA ILE A 556 -39.36 0.97 8.89
C ILE A 556 -38.17 0.18 9.43
N THR A 557 -38.33 -1.13 9.46
CA THR A 557 -37.34 -2.09 9.96
C THR A 557 -36.56 -2.77 8.85
N GLY A 558 -35.42 -3.36 9.20
CA GLY A 558 -34.55 -4.10 8.30
C GLY A 558 -33.26 -3.35 7.93
N ASN A 559 -32.41 -4.02 7.13
CA ASN A 559 -31.18 -3.47 6.57
C ASN A 559 -31.46 -2.49 5.41
N VAL A 560 -30.45 -1.74 4.98
CA VAL A 560 -30.59 -0.69 3.95
C VAL A 560 -31.27 -1.19 2.67
N ASP A 561 -30.84 -2.33 2.15
CA ASP A 561 -31.40 -2.99 0.97
C ASP A 561 -32.88 -3.34 1.16
N THR A 562 -33.24 -3.94 2.29
CA THR A 562 -34.64 -4.28 2.58
C THR A 562 -35.53 -3.04 2.73
N ARG A 563 -35.01 -1.94 3.29
CA ARG A 563 -35.75 -0.67 3.42
C ARG A 563 -36.01 -0.04 2.06
N ILE A 564 -35.02 -0.05 1.17
CA ILE A 564 -35.16 0.45 -0.20
C ILE A 564 -36.18 -0.40 -0.97
N LYS A 565 -36.17 -1.72 -0.82
CA LYS A 565 -37.20 -2.60 -1.40
C LYS A 565 -38.60 -2.26 -0.87
N LYS A 566 -38.75 -2.10 0.45
CA LYS A 566 -40.03 -1.71 1.07
C LYS A 566 -40.57 -0.39 0.54
N LEU A 567 -39.71 0.60 0.31
CA LEU A 567 -40.10 1.87 -0.31
C LEU A 567 -40.66 1.67 -1.73
N LYS A 568 -39.99 0.84 -2.54
CA LYS A 568 -40.37 0.60 -3.94
C LYS A 568 -41.62 -0.28 -4.08
N GLU A 569 -41.75 -1.31 -3.22
CA GLU A 569 -42.70 -2.40 -3.43
C GLU A 569 -43.95 -2.29 -2.56
N LEU A 570 -43.84 -1.84 -1.30
CA LEU A 570 -44.94 -2.01 -0.33
C LEU A 570 -45.99 -0.91 -0.36
N ASN A 571 -45.89 0.10 -1.21
CA ASN A 571 -46.80 1.25 -1.28
C ASN A 571 -47.18 1.90 0.07
N GLN A 572 -46.35 1.72 1.10
CA GLN A 572 -46.60 2.16 2.48
C GLN A 572 -45.88 3.46 2.86
N TYR A 573 -44.86 3.83 2.09
CA TYR A 573 -44.00 4.98 2.33
C TYR A 573 -43.87 5.79 1.04
N ASP A 574 -43.84 7.11 1.15
CA ASP A 574 -43.55 8.03 0.03
C ASP A 574 -42.06 8.34 -0.04
N ALA A 575 -41.38 8.34 1.10
CA ALA A 575 -39.93 8.46 1.21
C ALA A 575 -39.37 7.74 2.43
N ILE A 576 -38.06 7.47 2.44
CA ILE A 576 -37.32 6.96 3.60
C ILE A 576 -36.08 7.80 3.87
N VAL A 577 -35.63 7.82 5.13
CA VAL A 577 -34.42 8.56 5.54
C VAL A 577 -33.33 7.62 5.99
N LEU A 578 -32.15 7.73 5.40
CA LEU A 578 -30.99 6.87 5.63
C LEU A 578 -29.71 7.70 5.83
N ALA A 579 -28.65 7.09 6.33
CA ALA A 579 -27.36 7.77 6.45
C ALA A 579 -26.66 7.76 5.08
N LYS A 580 -26.11 8.90 4.64
CA LYS A 580 -25.40 9.02 3.35
C LYS A 580 -24.26 8.01 3.24
N ALA A 581 -23.45 7.90 4.28
CA ALA A 581 -22.34 6.94 4.35
C ALA A 581 -22.76 5.46 4.14
N ALA A 582 -24.01 5.09 4.43
CA ALA A 582 -24.49 3.73 4.16
C ALA A 582 -24.85 3.54 2.68
N ILE A 583 -25.46 4.55 2.05
CA ILE A 583 -25.82 4.55 0.63
C ILE A 583 -24.57 4.56 -0.25
N LYS A 584 -23.59 5.40 0.08
CA LYS A 584 -22.32 5.52 -0.61
C LYS A 584 -21.54 4.21 -0.62
N LYS A 585 -21.37 3.57 0.54
CA LYS A 585 -20.72 2.25 0.64
C LYS A 585 -21.39 1.16 -0.20
N MET A 586 -22.69 1.29 -0.43
CA MET A 586 -23.45 0.34 -1.24
C MET A 586 -23.52 0.72 -2.73
N ASN A 587 -22.86 1.81 -3.15
CA ASN A 587 -22.90 2.37 -4.49
C ASN A 587 -24.33 2.67 -4.97
N LEU A 588 -25.16 3.27 -4.09
CA LEU A 588 -26.56 3.58 -4.34
C LEU A 588 -26.86 5.09 -4.37
N GLU A 589 -25.84 5.92 -4.60
CA GLU A 589 -25.94 7.38 -4.53
C GLU A 589 -26.93 7.97 -5.54
N SER A 590 -27.16 7.29 -6.66
CA SER A 590 -28.15 7.69 -7.67
C SER A 590 -29.60 7.65 -7.17
N LEU A 591 -29.86 7.05 -6.00
CA LEU A 591 -31.19 7.03 -5.37
C LEU A 591 -31.43 8.24 -4.45
N ILE A 592 -30.42 9.08 -4.20
CA ILE A 592 -30.54 10.22 -3.28
C ILE A 592 -31.42 11.30 -3.93
N SER A 593 -32.57 11.57 -3.33
CA SER A 593 -33.49 12.62 -3.78
C SER A 593 -33.25 13.95 -3.05
N TYR A 594 -32.73 13.89 -1.82
CA TYR A 594 -32.34 15.06 -1.06
C TYR A 594 -31.24 14.71 -0.05
N GLU A 595 -30.31 15.62 0.16
CA GLU A 595 -29.29 15.52 1.21
C GLU A 595 -29.49 16.62 2.23
N PHE A 596 -29.64 16.23 3.50
CA PHE A 596 -29.83 17.20 4.59
C PHE A 596 -28.50 17.76 5.04
N SER A 597 -28.45 19.08 5.24
CA SER A 597 -27.36 19.76 5.92
C SER A 597 -27.29 19.39 7.41
N LEU A 598 -26.16 19.69 8.05
CA LEU A 598 -25.97 19.45 9.50
C LEU A 598 -26.88 20.34 10.35
N ASP A 599 -27.26 21.52 9.85
CA ASP A 599 -28.20 22.43 10.51
C ASP A 599 -29.65 21.92 10.41
N GLU A 600 -30.01 21.24 9.32
CA GLU A 600 -31.32 20.60 9.17
C GLU A 600 -31.44 19.37 10.06
N LEU A 601 -30.56 18.38 9.86
CA LEU A 601 -30.56 17.11 10.59
C LEU A 601 -29.19 16.83 11.22
N VAL A 602 -29.07 17.11 12.52
CA VAL A 602 -27.88 16.75 13.29
C VAL A 602 -27.75 15.22 13.34
N PRO A 603 -26.63 14.64 12.85
CA PRO A 603 -26.39 13.19 12.80
C PRO A 603 -26.42 12.50 14.17
N ALA A 604 -26.57 11.18 14.18
CA ALA A 604 -26.39 10.40 15.41
C ALA A 604 -24.91 10.40 15.84
N VAL A 605 -24.65 10.28 17.14
CA VAL A 605 -23.30 10.10 17.71
C VAL A 605 -22.57 8.97 16.96
N GLY A 606 -21.35 9.23 16.49
CA GLY A 606 -20.54 8.25 15.77
C GLY A 606 -21.09 7.82 14.39
N GLN A 607 -22.06 8.55 13.82
CA GLN A 607 -22.53 8.28 12.46
C GLN A 607 -21.38 8.41 11.45
N ALA A 608 -21.39 7.52 10.45
CA ALA A 608 -20.35 7.43 9.40
C ALA A 608 -18.95 7.01 9.87
N VAL A 609 -18.80 6.54 11.11
CA VAL A 609 -17.54 6.01 11.64
C VAL A 609 -17.60 4.48 11.73
N ILE A 610 -16.53 3.82 11.26
CA ILE A 610 -16.29 2.39 11.47
C ILE A 610 -15.37 2.27 12.67
N ALA A 611 -15.78 1.48 13.67
CA ALA A 611 -15.05 1.24 14.90
C ALA A 611 -14.62 -0.22 15.01
N LEU A 612 -13.41 -0.44 15.50
CA LEU A 612 -12.85 -1.75 15.84
C LEU A 612 -12.83 -1.86 17.36
N GLN A 613 -13.62 -2.78 17.89
CA GLN A 613 -13.64 -3.13 19.31
C GLN A 613 -12.74 -4.36 19.54
N THR A 614 -11.98 -4.34 20.63
CA THR A 614 -11.08 -5.43 21.02
C THR A 614 -11.15 -5.68 22.53
N ARG A 615 -10.62 -6.82 22.97
CA ARG A 615 -10.35 -7.08 24.40
C ARG A 615 -9.25 -6.14 24.90
N ILE A 616 -9.34 -5.66 26.14
CA ILE A 616 -8.34 -4.76 26.74
C ILE A 616 -6.93 -5.39 26.74
N ASN A 617 -6.84 -6.68 27.03
CA ASN A 617 -5.59 -7.44 27.09
C ASN A 617 -5.10 -7.97 25.72
N SER A 618 -5.74 -7.59 24.60
CA SER A 618 -5.32 -8.06 23.28
C SER A 618 -3.91 -7.57 22.95
N PHE A 619 -3.03 -8.51 22.61
CA PHE A 619 -1.66 -8.23 22.17
C PHE A 619 -1.61 -7.36 20.90
N PHE A 620 -2.72 -7.28 20.15
CA PHE A 620 -2.81 -6.57 18.87
C PHE A 620 -3.16 -5.08 19.03
N ASN A 621 -3.59 -4.65 20.22
CA ASN A 621 -4.05 -3.27 20.49
C ASN A 621 -3.01 -2.19 20.13
N LYS A 622 -1.76 -2.37 20.57
CA LYS A 622 -0.67 -1.42 20.25
C LYS A 622 -0.40 -1.33 18.75
N LYS A 623 -0.56 -2.45 18.02
CA LYS A 623 -0.33 -2.49 16.58
C LYS A 623 -1.47 -1.79 15.84
N LEU A 624 -2.72 -2.11 16.19
CA LEU A 624 -3.93 -1.58 15.57
C LEU A 624 -3.95 -0.05 15.48
N PHE A 625 -3.34 0.65 16.42
CA PHE A 625 -3.27 2.11 16.39
C PHE A 625 -2.69 2.69 15.10
N LYS A 626 -1.85 1.96 14.36
CA LYS A 626 -1.33 2.42 13.05
C LYS A 626 -2.41 2.73 12.01
N ILE A 627 -3.60 2.15 12.15
CA ILE A 627 -4.75 2.41 11.27
C ILE A 627 -5.80 3.34 11.90
N ASN A 628 -5.52 3.88 13.09
CA ASN A 628 -6.42 4.78 13.79
C ASN A 628 -6.37 6.18 13.18
N ASP A 629 -7.53 6.74 12.87
CA ASP A 629 -7.64 8.15 12.53
C ASP A 629 -7.79 8.96 13.83
N ILE A 630 -6.68 9.52 14.31
CA ILE A 630 -6.59 10.22 15.61
C ILE A 630 -7.60 11.37 15.69
N LYS A 631 -7.76 12.13 14.60
CA LYS A 631 -8.75 13.21 14.52
C LYS A 631 -10.17 12.69 14.73
N THR A 632 -10.58 11.68 13.96
CA THR A 632 -11.91 11.06 14.11
C THR A 632 -12.07 10.47 15.51
N PHE A 633 -11.02 9.87 16.08
CA PHE A 633 -11.03 9.30 17.43
C PHE A 633 -11.28 10.34 18.51
N ILE A 634 -10.68 11.53 18.40
CA ILE A 634 -10.92 12.64 19.34
C ILE A 634 -12.35 13.18 19.16
N GLU A 635 -12.78 13.43 17.92
CA GLU A 635 -14.13 13.91 17.61
C GLU A 635 -15.21 12.98 18.16
N ILE A 636 -15.09 11.66 17.96
CA ILE A 636 -16.06 10.69 18.50
C ILE A 636 -15.96 10.54 20.01
N THR A 637 -14.78 10.72 20.61
CA THR A 637 -14.63 10.65 22.06
C THR A 637 -15.38 11.82 22.70
N ILE A 638 -15.24 13.04 22.15
CA ILE A 638 -16.03 14.20 22.59
C ILE A 638 -17.53 13.93 22.45
N GLU A 639 -17.98 13.40 21.30
CA GLU A 639 -19.39 13.08 21.11
C GLU A 639 -19.91 12.07 22.14
N ARG A 640 -19.13 11.01 22.39
CA ARG A 640 -19.52 9.95 23.31
C ARG A 640 -19.54 10.42 24.75
N GLU A 641 -18.57 11.21 25.19
CA GLU A 641 -18.56 11.75 26.57
C GLU A 641 -19.74 12.71 26.80
N ILE A 642 -20.06 13.57 25.83
CA ILE A 642 -21.27 14.42 25.91
C ILE A 642 -22.55 13.56 26.02
N MET A 643 -22.67 12.50 25.22
CA MET A 643 -23.77 11.53 25.31
C MET A 643 -23.81 10.85 26.69
N GLY A 644 -22.65 10.48 27.25
CA GLY A 644 -22.52 9.89 28.57
C GLY A 644 -23.01 10.80 29.69
N TYR A 645 -22.62 12.08 29.66
CA TYR A 645 -23.07 13.09 30.63
C TYR A 645 -24.58 13.35 30.56
N LEU A 646 -25.14 13.40 29.35
CA LEU A 646 -26.59 13.53 29.17
C LEU A 646 -27.36 12.33 29.75
N LYS A 647 -26.71 11.17 29.91
CA LYS A 647 -27.35 9.88 30.27
C LYS A 647 -28.51 9.51 29.35
N LEU A 648 -28.55 10.10 28.16
CA LEU A 648 -29.55 9.87 27.13
C LEU A 648 -29.05 8.77 26.19
N GLY A 649 -29.55 7.54 26.36
CA GLY A 649 -29.23 6.42 25.47
C GLY A 649 -29.97 6.50 24.12
N CYS A 650 -29.80 5.48 23.26
CA CYS A 650 -30.40 5.38 21.91
C CYS A 650 -31.95 5.45 21.85
N ARG A 651 -32.62 5.47 23.01
CA ARG A 651 -34.08 5.63 23.13
C ARG A 651 -34.54 7.08 23.19
N TYR A 652 -33.62 8.03 23.27
CA TYR A 652 -33.91 9.46 23.25
C TYR A 652 -33.60 10.06 21.86
N PRO A 653 -34.34 11.09 21.42
CA PRO A 653 -33.96 11.87 20.25
C PRO A 653 -32.67 12.62 20.57
N LEU A 654 -31.52 12.07 20.16
CA LEU A 654 -30.19 12.64 20.36
C LEU A 654 -29.42 12.61 19.04
N GLY A 655 -29.00 13.78 18.58
CA GLY A 655 -28.02 13.98 17.53
C GLY A 655 -26.84 14.79 18.05
N LEU A 656 -25.63 14.38 17.69
CA LEU A 656 -24.42 15.09 18.06
C LEU A 656 -23.37 14.82 17.00
N TYR A 657 -22.77 15.90 16.50
CA TYR A 657 -21.70 15.83 15.52
C TYR A 657 -20.61 16.83 15.87
N VAL A 658 -19.41 16.33 16.03
CA VAL A 658 -18.20 17.11 16.29
C VAL A 658 -17.29 17.05 15.08
N SER A 659 -16.74 18.21 14.70
CA SER A 659 -15.64 18.30 13.74
C SER A 659 -14.56 19.26 14.24
N ILE A 660 -13.30 18.90 13.99
CA ILE A 660 -12.15 19.74 14.31
C ILE A 660 -11.46 20.14 13.00
N GLU A 661 -11.48 21.42 12.65
CA GLU A 661 -10.76 21.92 11.47
C GLU A 661 -9.77 22.99 11.89
N SER A 662 -8.48 22.73 11.64
CA SER A 662 -7.38 23.56 12.11
C SER A 662 -7.47 23.76 13.64
N ASN A 663 -7.79 24.97 14.11
CA ASN A 663 -7.97 25.30 15.51
C ASN A 663 -9.45 25.37 15.97
N LEU A 664 -10.40 25.10 15.09
CA LEU A 664 -11.82 25.29 15.35
C LEU A 664 -12.54 23.96 15.62
N LEU A 665 -13.09 23.83 16.82
CA LEU A 665 -14.00 22.77 17.22
C LEU A 665 -15.44 23.21 16.95
N SER A 666 -16.11 22.55 15.99
CA SER A 666 -17.54 22.73 15.70
C SER A 666 -18.34 21.61 16.34
N ILE A 667 -19.35 21.96 17.14
CA ILE A 667 -20.26 20.99 17.78
C ILE A 667 -21.70 21.31 17.37
N TYR A 668 -22.29 20.42 16.58
CA TYR A 668 -23.72 20.43 16.28
C TYR A 668 -24.41 19.51 17.26
N TYR A 669 -25.44 20.01 17.95
CA TYR A 669 -26.18 19.24 18.93
C TYR A 669 -27.69 19.33 18.67
N PHE A 670 -28.38 18.23 18.93
CA PHE A 670 -29.82 18.13 19.00
C PHE A 670 -30.17 17.13 20.10
N PHE A 671 -30.93 17.53 21.11
CA PHE A 671 -31.54 16.57 22.03
C PHE A 671 -32.84 17.10 22.62
N MET A 672 -33.65 16.19 23.13
CA MET A 672 -34.87 16.52 23.86
C MET A 672 -34.77 16.03 25.30
N LEU A 673 -35.03 16.93 26.25
CA LEU A 673 -35.04 16.64 27.69
C LEU A 673 -36.24 17.36 28.31
N ASN A 674 -37.08 16.65 29.06
CA ASN A 674 -38.28 17.20 29.71
C ASN A 674 -39.18 18.03 28.75
N ASN A 675 -39.39 17.52 27.53
CA ASN A 675 -40.11 18.19 26.42
C ASN A 675 -39.46 19.47 25.87
N ASN A 676 -38.34 19.92 26.41
CA ASN A 676 -37.57 21.02 25.84
C ASN A 676 -36.68 20.51 24.72
N VAL A 677 -36.59 21.29 23.64
CA VAL A 677 -35.74 21.00 22.49
C VAL A 677 -34.47 21.83 22.59
N PHE A 678 -33.32 21.16 22.60
CA PHE A 678 -32.00 21.78 22.55
C PHE A 678 -31.41 21.49 21.19
N LYS A 679 -31.34 22.50 20.32
CA LYS A 679 -30.73 22.37 18.98
C LYS A 679 -29.85 23.58 18.69
N GLY A 680 -28.64 23.35 18.20
CA GLY A 680 -27.76 24.44 17.82
C GLY A 680 -26.39 23.99 17.35
N ARG A 681 -25.54 24.98 17.08
CA ARG A 681 -24.14 24.83 16.73
C ARG A 681 -23.31 25.68 17.68
N LYS A 682 -22.26 25.10 18.27
CA LYS A 682 -21.26 25.83 19.04
C LYS A 682 -19.92 25.77 18.33
N LEU A 683 -19.23 26.91 18.29
CA LEU A 683 -17.88 27.06 17.76
C LEU A 683 -16.95 27.39 18.91
N ILE A 684 -15.85 26.66 19.02
CA ILE A 684 -14.86 26.83 20.08
C ILE A 684 -13.49 26.84 19.44
N ASN A 685 -12.72 27.91 19.66
CA ASN A 685 -11.33 27.95 19.27
C ASN A 685 -10.51 27.20 20.32
N LEU A 686 -9.88 26.10 19.90
CA LEU A 686 -9.07 25.25 20.77
C LEU A 686 -7.81 25.97 21.30
N SER A 687 -7.43 27.09 20.69
CA SER A 687 -6.29 27.91 21.13
C SER A 687 -6.61 28.80 22.34
N ASP A 688 -7.89 29.08 22.58
CA ASP A 688 -8.32 30.03 23.62
C ASP A 688 -8.34 29.39 25.02
N ASP A 689 -8.23 28.06 25.10
CA ASP A 689 -8.22 27.30 26.35
C ASP A 689 -6.93 26.48 26.42
N SER A 690 -6.10 26.75 27.43
CA SER A 690 -4.79 26.13 27.61
C SER A 690 -4.84 24.61 27.82
N LYS A 691 -5.99 24.05 28.21
CA LYS A 691 -6.19 22.59 28.29
C LYS A 691 -6.55 22.03 26.92
N LEU A 692 -7.41 22.72 26.17
CA LEU A 692 -7.83 22.28 24.83
C LEU A 692 -6.71 22.43 23.79
N SER A 693 -5.75 23.33 24.00
CA SER A 693 -4.58 23.46 23.11
C SER A 693 -3.72 22.19 23.07
N LEU A 694 -3.78 21.32 24.11
CA LEU A 694 -3.14 20.01 24.07
C LEU A 694 -3.70 19.11 22.96
N ILE A 695 -5.00 19.24 22.65
CA ILE A 695 -5.64 18.51 21.54
C ILE A 695 -5.02 18.93 20.21
N LEU A 696 -4.72 20.22 20.01
CA LEU A 696 -4.07 20.73 18.80
C LEU A 696 -2.66 20.18 18.66
N ASN A 697 -1.86 20.25 19.73
CA ASN A 697 -0.48 19.76 19.72
C ASN A 697 -0.40 18.28 19.30
N ILE A 698 -1.38 17.46 19.68
CA ILE A 698 -1.43 16.04 19.37
C ILE A 698 -1.94 15.78 17.94
N LEU A 699 -2.86 16.62 17.44
CA LEU A 699 -3.27 16.55 16.04
C LEU A 699 -2.13 16.92 15.09
N GLU A 700 -1.27 17.86 15.49
CA GLU A 700 -0.04 18.25 14.78
C GLU A 700 1.06 17.20 14.91
N ASN A 701 1.25 16.63 16.12
CA ASN A 701 2.33 15.70 16.43
C ASN A 701 1.79 14.33 16.88
N ARG A 702 1.37 13.53 15.89
CA ARG A 702 0.67 12.25 16.09
C ARG A 702 1.41 11.23 16.95
N ASP A 703 2.73 11.28 16.99
CA ASP A 703 3.57 10.31 17.71
C ASP A 703 3.40 10.41 19.23
N TYR A 704 2.97 11.57 19.75
CA TYR A 704 2.77 11.79 21.19
C TYR A 704 1.39 11.35 21.71
N TYR A 705 0.47 10.90 20.84
CA TYR A 705 -0.89 10.58 21.29
C TYR A 705 -0.91 9.57 22.46
N PHE A 706 -0.04 8.57 22.43
CA PHE A 706 0.00 7.55 23.49
C PHE A 706 0.49 8.10 24.83
N ASP A 707 1.42 9.05 24.81
CA ASP A 707 2.00 9.63 26.01
C ASP A 707 0.97 10.51 26.76
N TYR A 708 0.04 11.12 26.02
CA TYR A 708 -0.97 12.03 26.56
C TYR A 708 -2.40 11.49 26.48
N LYS A 709 -2.60 10.21 26.17
CA LYS A 709 -3.94 9.64 25.93
C LYS A 709 -4.86 9.84 27.13
N ASP A 710 -4.37 9.58 28.33
CA ASP A 710 -5.18 9.68 29.56
C ASP A 710 -5.49 11.14 29.90
N ASP A 711 -4.53 12.05 29.66
CA ASP A 711 -4.73 13.49 29.80
C ASP A 711 -5.79 14.02 28.83
N ILE A 712 -5.74 13.60 27.56
CA ILE A 712 -6.77 13.94 26.56
C ILE A 712 -8.14 13.48 27.03
N ILE A 713 -8.27 12.23 27.47
CA ILE A 713 -9.56 11.68 27.92
C ILE A 713 -10.09 12.48 29.11
N LYS A 714 -9.22 12.85 30.05
CA LYS A 714 -9.59 13.70 31.19
C LYS A 714 -10.06 15.09 30.74
N ILE A 715 -9.31 15.73 29.85
CA ILE A 715 -9.67 17.05 29.28
C ILE A 715 -11.01 16.98 28.55
N ILE A 716 -11.24 15.94 27.74
CA ILE A 716 -12.51 15.76 27.03
C ILE A 716 -13.67 15.55 28.02
N LYS A 717 -13.47 14.79 29.10
CA LYS A 717 -14.50 14.61 30.14
C LYS A 717 -14.84 15.92 30.87
N GLU A 718 -13.84 16.70 31.25
CA GLU A 718 -14.05 18.02 31.86
C GLU A 718 -14.77 18.97 30.88
N PHE A 719 -14.36 18.94 29.61
CA PHE A 719 -14.97 19.72 28.54
C PHE A 719 -16.44 19.34 28.32
N ALA A 720 -16.75 18.04 28.21
CA ALA A 720 -18.10 17.55 27.98
C ALA A 720 -19.05 17.94 29.13
N GLU A 721 -18.57 17.86 30.38
CA GLU A 721 -19.33 18.31 31.54
C GLU A 721 -19.65 19.81 31.47
N LYS A 722 -18.62 20.63 31.19
CA LYS A 722 -18.77 22.09 31.06
C LYS A 722 -19.73 22.45 29.93
N PHE A 723 -19.58 21.81 28.77
CA PHE A 723 -20.44 22.02 27.60
C PHE A 723 -21.90 21.71 27.91
N ILE A 724 -22.18 20.59 28.58
CA ILE A 724 -23.55 20.23 28.97
C ILE A 724 -24.11 21.19 30.02
N LYS A 725 -23.32 21.57 31.03
CA LYS A 725 -23.75 22.59 32.00
C LYS A 725 -24.10 23.89 31.31
N GLU A 726 -23.26 24.37 30.38
CA GLU A 726 -23.55 25.58 29.63
C GLU A 726 -24.84 25.47 28.82
N ILE A 727 -25.06 24.37 28.08
CA ILE A 727 -26.30 24.19 27.30
C ILE A 727 -27.54 24.11 28.20
N LEU A 728 -27.43 23.46 29.36
CA LEU A 728 -28.56 23.28 30.28
C LEU A 728 -28.84 24.51 31.14
N VAL A 729 -27.84 25.35 31.46
CA VAL A 729 -28.00 26.60 32.25
C VAL A 729 -28.67 27.72 31.45
N PHE A 730 -28.70 27.62 30.12
CA PHE A 730 -29.44 28.54 29.25
C PHE A 730 -30.96 28.28 29.20
N VAL A 731 -31.49 27.40 30.06
CA VAL A 731 -32.93 27.11 30.29
C VAL A 731 -33.22 27.24 31.77
#